data_AF-A0A3B9FXL6-F1
#
_entry.id   AF-A0A3B9FXL6-F1
#
_cell.length_a   1.000
_cell.length_b   1.000
_cell.length_c   1.000
_cell.angle_alpha   90.00
_cell.angle_beta   90.00
_cell.angle_gamma   90.00
#
_symmetry.space_group_name_H-M   'P 1'
#
loop_
_entity.id
_entity.type
_entity.pdbx_description
1 polymer ?
#
loop_
_entity_poly.entity_id
_entity_poly.type
_entity_poly.pdbx_seq_one_letter_code
_entity_poly.pdbx_strand_id
1 'polypeptide(L)'
;MNRAVVYIGLFASITLFAVTVSAQLSAVPFNGGNGEGSAVASSIYSEADSCYFTGSILPDTLIDCSYESTILDGSVYFAENYFWSTGDTTPVIAVDSSGWYSVESSFGNCAIADSVYVWRSSEPLLSVVISDASSPEIADGFIAVDVLSATFPIDVYWIPGPNDYLLDSILPGWYQFFLVDAVGCTFQDSFYVNYDTCYLHYAVLPEDTLRLCPGDSLLLVNQYDAVSGYLWSTEDTTKQIWVYESGWYGLELTWSGCGSSIDSVFVDDAEPILGSVLSIPASDSLHPDGSLIFTPDPLLSDYSYLWSNGDADSLAEELSPGYYEILVTDSYGCNFSFSGAVDTGICFHYYFDLGSDTSGCAGNAIVLSPVGTASGNYLWSDSSTNSVLSVLVPDTVFLTISDSICSYSDTVLVAADVLPGLLIDVIPASRPINADGAIELTFLEDDPENFMIAWSAGSSGTAISGLDTGYYSFTLTDTSGCSFFESLYLDFDSCYLPYGIYVSDTTNTSFRVSWTGPEIASYVAFYRNLTTGGGFTSIPVPEGETSVDIPALLGQQIKYKIKFACAGTVSESPLITFNMPEDSVLRVAENCTIHVWPNPFENDLYVTTDKEISWIITDLFGQIHRQGWITAEGSFTTIDTRWLPSGVYILILKSDQSMHTVQLIHK
;
A
#
# COMPACT_ATOMS: atom_id res chain seq x y z
N MET A 1 28.00 -62.83 70.46
CA MET A 1 27.99 -64.11 71.21
C MET A 1 27.80 -65.25 70.23
N ASN A 2 28.69 -66.24 70.24
CA ASN A 2 28.62 -67.43 69.40
C ASN A 2 27.30 -68.18 69.59
N ARG A 3 26.54 -68.34 68.50
CA ARG A 3 25.74 -69.55 68.23
C ARG A 3 25.87 -69.88 66.76
N ALA A 4 26.77 -70.82 66.47
CA ALA A 4 26.75 -71.55 65.21
C ALA A 4 25.45 -72.36 65.17
N VAL A 5 24.60 -72.07 64.19
CA VAL A 5 23.52 -72.96 63.78
C VAL A 5 24.00 -73.57 62.47
N VAL A 6 24.48 -74.81 62.57
CA VAL A 6 24.84 -75.65 61.42
C VAL A 6 23.52 -76.18 60.86
N TYR A 7 23.08 -75.66 59.72
CA TYR A 7 22.10 -76.34 58.87
C TYR A 7 22.84 -77.12 57.79
N ILE A 8 22.80 -78.43 57.94
CA ILE A 8 23.19 -79.41 56.92
C ILE A 8 22.06 -79.42 55.90
N GLY A 9 22.21 -78.66 54.81
CA GLY A 9 21.36 -78.75 53.62
C GLY A 9 22.06 -79.62 52.59
N LEU A 10 21.54 -80.83 52.39
CA LEU A 10 22.06 -81.81 51.44
C LEU A 10 22.12 -81.20 50.03
N PHE A 11 23.32 -81.20 49.41
CA PHE A 11 23.43 -81.26 47.97
C PHE A 11 22.92 -82.63 47.50
N ALA A 12 21.61 -82.77 47.39
CA ALA A 12 21.04 -83.79 46.52
C ALA A 12 21.19 -83.26 45.09
N SER A 13 22.31 -83.61 44.45
CA SER A 13 22.35 -83.64 42.99
C SER A 13 21.31 -84.69 42.57
N ILE A 14 20.11 -84.23 42.23
CA ILE A 14 19.15 -85.05 41.53
C ILE A 14 19.63 -85.07 40.08
N THR A 15 20.52 -86.01 39.77
CA THR A 15 20.65 -86.51 38.40
C THR A 15 19.34 -87.21 38.08
N LEU A 16 18.38 -86.48 37.51
CA LEU A 16 17.23 -87.11 36.88
C LEU A 16 17.72 -87.68 35.54
N PHE A 17 17.93 -89.00 35.54
CA PHE A 17 17.94 -89.79 34.32
C PHE A 17 16.68 -89.46 33.52
N ALA A 18 16.84 -89.14 32.25
CA ALA A 18 15.73 -89.17 31.30
C ALA A 18 15.13 -90.58 31.33
N VAL A 19 13.91 -90.68 31.85
CA VAL A 19 13.09 -91.88 31.76
C VAL A 19 12.68 -92.03 30.31
N THR A 20 13.29 -92.98 29.61
CA THR A 20 12.73 -93.51 28.37
C THR A 20 11.45 -94.26 28.71
N VAL A 21 10.31 -93.80 28.18
CA VAL A 21 9.09 -94.61 28.14
C VAL A 21 9.32 -95.72 27.13
N SER A 22 9.82 -96.85 27.61
CA SER A 22 9.77 -98.11 26.88
C SER A 22 8.32 -98.58 26.82
N ALA A 23 7.75 -98.61 25.62
CA ALA A 23 6.61 -99.46 25.33
C ALA A 23 7.10 -100.92 25.29
N GLN A 24 6.85 -101.69 26.34
CA GLN A 24 6.89 -103.15 26.26
C GLN A 24 5.58 -103.66 25.64
N LEU A 25 5.71 -104.37 24.51
CA LEU A 25 4.81 -105.47 24.17
C LEU A 25 5.62 -106.76 24.25
N SER A 26 5.13 -107.65 25.12
CA SER A 26 5.71 -108.92 25.51
C SER A 26 5.76 -109.98 24.40
N ALA A 27 6.81 -110.80 24.38
CA ALA A 27 6.68 -112.26 24.30
C ALA A 27 7.92 -113.00 24.86
N VAL A 28 7.61 -113.97 25.72
CA VAL A 28 8.38 -114.87 26.61
C VAL A 28 9.41 -115.81 25.89
N PRO A 29 10.43 -116.38 26.59
CA PRO A 29 11.73 -116.78 26.04
C PRO A 29 11.94 -118.30 25.85
N PHE A 30 13.06 -118.73 25.26
CA PHE A 30 13.62 -120.08 25.47
C PHE A 30 15.16 -120.18 25.30
N ASN A 31 15.83 -120.35 26.45
CA ASN A 31 17.04 -121.12 26.82
C ASN A 31 18.22 -121.42 25.87
N GLY A 32 19.43 -121.08 26.39
CA GLY A 32 20.66 -121.91 26.48
C GLY A 32 21.49 -122.07 25.19
N GLY A 33 22.82 -122.03 25.16
CA GLY A 33 23.88 -121.98 26.17
C GLY A 33 25.19 -122.44 25.52
N ASN A 34 26.32 -121.87 25.97
CA ASN A 34 27.71 -122.34 25.93
C ASN A 34 28.44 -122.57 24.59
N GLY A 35 29.69 -122.06 24.52
CA GLY A 35 30.76 -122.70 23.73
C GLY A 35 31.81 -121.75 23.16
N GLU A 36 33.01 -121.77 23.73
CA GLU A 36 34.23 -121.14 23.22
C GLU A 36 34.64 -121.63 21.82
N GLY A 37 35.38 -120.79 21.09
CA GLY A 37 36.52 -121.27 20.29
C GLY A 37 36.45 -121.18 18.77
N SER A 38 37.42 -120.44 18.23
CA SER A 38 38.16 -120.68 16.99
C SER A 38 37.52 -120.38 15.64
N ALA A 39 38.34 -119.67 14.84
CA ALA A 39 38.14 -119.18 13.49
C ALA A 39 37.65 -120.21 12.47
N VAL A 40 36.89 -119.77 11.47
CA VAL A 40 37.18 -120.05 10.06
C VAL A 40 36.68 -118.90 9.18
N ALA A 41 37.56 -118.47 8.28
CA ALA A 41 37.31 -117.50 7.23
C ALA A 41 36.40 -118.03 6.11
N SER A 42 36.00 -117.07 5.28
CA SER A 42 35.73 -117.17 3.84
C SER A 42 34.31 -117.50 3.37
N SER A 43 33.78 -116.47 2.70
CA SER A 43 33.09 -116.48 1.40
C SER A 43 31.71 -117.13 1.31
N ILE A 44 30.68 -116.28 1.16
CA ILE A 44 29.69 -116.42 0.08
C ILE A 44 29.30 -115.01 -0.40
N TYR A 45 29.65 -114.67 -1.63
CA TYR A 45 28.93 -113.70 -2.46
C TYR A 45 27.95 -114.51 -3.32
N SER A 46 26.66 -114.19 -3.29
CA SER A 46 25.78 -114.32 -4.46
C SER A 46 24.40 -113.71 -4.18
N GLU A 47 24.08 -112.67 -4.94
CA GLU A 47 22.75 -112.27 -5.40
C GLU A 47 21.58 -112.41 -4.40
N ALA A 48 21.34 -111.32 -3.68
CA ALA A 48 20.00 -110.94 -3.27
C ALA A 48 19.87 -109.43 -3.47
N ASP A 49 19.32 -109.05 -4.63
CA ASP A 49 18.86 -107.72 -5.02
C ASP A 49 17.57 -107.38 -4.23
N SER A 50 17.64 -107.53 -2.90
CA SER A 50 16.52 -107.33 -1.99
C SER A 50 17.00 -106.54 -0.78
N CYS A 51 16.71 -105.25 -0.82
CA CYS A 51 17.00 -104.31 0.24
C CYS A 51 16.11 -104.61 1.44
N TYR A 52 16.67 -105.13 2.53
CA TYR A 52 15.97 -105.29 3.80
C TYR A 52 16.40 -104.17 4.75
N PHE A 53 15.80 -102.98 4.57
CA PHE A 53 15.83 -101.95 5.60
C PHE A 53 14.52 -102.03 6.37
N THR A 54 14.60 -102.28 7.69
CA THR A 54 13.41 -102.27 8.56
C THR A 54 13.67 -101.35 9.75
N GLY A 55 12.89 -100.27 9.83
CA GLY A 55 12.96 -99.29 10.92
C GLY A 55 13.06 -97.85 10.39
N SER A 56 12.57 -96.91 11.19
CA SER A 56 12.90 -95.48 11.03
C SER A 56 14.38 -95.27 11.36
N ILE A 57 15.05 -94.44 10.57
CA ILE A 57 16.45 -94.03 10.76
C ILE A 57 16.48 -92.76 11.62
N LEU A 58 15.50 -91.88 11.44
CA LEU A 58 15.31 -90.65 12.20
C LEU A 58 14.05 -90.75 13.08
N PRO A 59 13.98 -90.04 14.21
CA PRO A 59 12.74 -89.93 14.97
C PRO A 59 11.68 -89.14 14.18
N ASP A 60 10.39 -89.43 14.35
CA ASP A 60 9.30 -88.74 13.64
C ASP A 60 9.24 -87.23 13.96
N THR A 61 9.63 -86.84 15.17
CA THR A 61 9.65 -85.44 15.61
C THR A 61 10.73 -85.25 16.66
N LEU A 62 11.53 -84.20 16.55
CA LEU A 62 12.60 -83.87 17.49
C LEU A 62 12.40 -82.46 18.04
N ILE A 63 12.30 -82.35 19.37
CA ILE A 63 12.20 -81.08 20.09
C ILE A 63 13.60 -80.72 20.59
N ASP A 64 14.08 -79.54 20.21
CA ASP A 64 15.39 -79.04 20.60
C ASP A 64 15.25 -77.84 21.56
N CYS A 65 15.54 -78.11 22.84
CA CYS A 65 15.58 -77.13 23.93
C CYS A 65 17.01 -76.74 24.33
N SER A 66 18.02 -77.17 23.58
CA SER A 66 19.43 -76.94 23.92
C SER A 66 19.93 -75.56 23.52
N TYR A 67 19.16 -74.84 22.70
CA TYR A 67 19.45 -73.51 22.17
C TYR A 67 20.76 -73.39 21.34
N GLU A 68 21.52 -74.48 21.20
CA GLU A 68 22.68 -74.66 20.32
C GLU A 68 22.30 -75.54 19.10
N SER A 69 23.26 -75.99 18.27
CA SER A 69 22.97 -76.90 17.14
C SER A 69 22.61 -78.32 17.60
N THR A 70 21.58 -78.92 16.97
CA THR A 70 21.19 -80.31 17.24
C THR A 70 21.79 -81.25 16.20
N ILE A 71 22.20 -82.42 16.65
CA ILE A 71 22.81 -83.44 15.78
C ILE A 71 21.73 -84.41 15.30
N LEU A 72 21.58 -84.54 13.98
CA LEU A 72 20.79 -85.59 13.35
C LEU A 72 21.73 -86.70 12.86
N ASP A 73 21.48 -87.92 13.30
CA ASP A 73 22.25 -89.10 12.90
C ASP A 73 21.42 -89.99 11.98
N GLY A 74 21.79 -89.99 10.70
CA GLY A 74 21.16 -90.80 9.66
C GLY A 74 21.88 -92.13 9.43
N SER A 75 22.82 -92.52 10.29
CA SER A 75 23.69 -93.69 10.08
C SER A 75 22.91 -94.99 9.93
N VAL A 76 23.08 -95.65 8.79
CA VAL A 76 22.55 -97.00 8.53
C VAL A 76 23.69 -97.97 8.35
N TYR A 77 23.60 -99.13 9.01
CA TYR A 77 24.63 -100.16 8.93
C TYR A 77 24.80 -100.62 7.47
N PHE A 78 26.04 -100.52 6.96
CA PHE A 78 26.44 -100.74 5.55
C PHE A 78 26.07 -99.67 4.53
N ALA A 79 25.46 -98.53 4.88
CA ALA A 79 25.28 -97.45 3.90
C ALA A 79 26.64 -96.83 3.50
N GLU A 80 26.87 -96.70 2.19
CA GLU A 80 28.09 -96.10 1.61
C GLU A 80 27.90 -94.62 1.28
N ASN A 81 26.67 -94.20 0.96
CA ASN A 81 26.35 -92.82 0.60
C ASN A 81 25.15 -92.30 1.39
N TYR A 82 25.19 -91.00 1.68
CA TYR A 82 24.13 -90.24 2.35
C TYR A 82 23.82 -89.01 1.50
N PHE A 83 22.55 -88.65 1.41
CA PHE A 83 22.08 -87.43 0.76
C PHE A 83 21.05 -86.75 1.64
N TRP A 84 21.46 -85.71 2.35
CA TRP A 84 20.56 -84.90 3.16
C TRP A 84 19.84 -83.85 2.32
N SER A 85 18.66 -83.43 2.75
CA SER A 85 17.94 -82.28 2.16
C SER A 85 18.74 -80.96 2.24
N THR A 86 19.76 -80.89 3.11
CA THR A 86 20.72 -79.78 3.19
C THR A 86 21.77 -79.82 2.07
N GLY A 87 21.92 -80.96 1.40
CA GLY A 87 22.99 -81.23 0.43
C GLY A 87 24.23 -81.91 1.02
N ASP A 88 24.26 -82.14 2.34
CA ASP A 88 25.36 -82.85 2.99
C ASP A 88 25.36 -84.35 2.67
N THR A 89 26.56 -84.94 2.71
CA THR A 89 26.77 -86.36 2.39
C THR A 89 27.41 -87.16 3.53
N THR A 90 27.48 -86.57 4.73
CA THR A 90 27.97 -87.23 5.93
C THR A 90 26.86 -88.03 6.61
N PRO A 91 27.19 -89.10 7.35
CA PRO A 91 26.20 -89.89 8.10
C PRO A 91 25.48 -89.07 9.19
N VAL A 92 26.13 -87.99 9.66
CA VAL A 92 25.64 -87.12 10.72
C VAL A 92 25.72 -85.67 10.24
N ILE A 93 24.70 -84.88 10.57
CA ILE A 93 24.68 -83.43 10.32
C ILE A 93 24.31 -82.66 11.60
N ALA A 94 24.81 -81.43 11.71
CA ALA A 94 24.35 -80.48 12.72
C ALA A 94 23.35 -79.53 12.06
N VAL A 95 22.16 -79.40 12.62
CA VAL A 95 21.10 -78.52 12.14
C VAL A 95 20.88 -77.39 13.14
N ASP A 96 20.65 -76.19 12.62
CA ASP A 96 20.53 -74.97 13.41
C ASP A 96 19.20 -74.22 13.21
N SER A 97 18.26 -74.79 12.47
CA SER A 97 16.98 -74.17 12.13
C SER A 97 15.82 -75.16 12.24
N SER A 98 14.61 -74.65 12.49
CA SER A 98 13.40 -75.47 12.50
C SER A 98 12.99 -75.82 11.07
N GLY A 99 12.60 -77.07 10.84
CA GLY A 99 12.17 -77.51 9.52
C GLY A 99 12.20 -79.03 9.31
N TRP A 100 11.77 -79.43 8.12
CA TRP A 100 11.88 -80.81 7.66
C TRP A 100 13.29 -81.09 7.15
N TYR A 101 13.92 -82.10 7.74
CA TYR A 101 15.18 -82.66 7.28
C TYR A 101 14.92 -84.09 6.82
N SER A 102 15.39 -84.43 5.62
CA SER A 102 15.31 -85.80 5.10
C SER A 102 16.69 -86.29 4.73
N VAL A 103 16.94 -87.57 4.95
CA VAL A 103 18.16 -88.26 4.52
C VAL A 103 17.78 -89.44 3.63
N GLU A 104 18.47 -89.56 2.49
CA GLU A 104 18.48 -90.79 1.71
C GLU A 104 19.83 -91.48 1.88
N SER A 105 19.82 -92.68 2.45
CA SER A 105 21.00 -93.52 2.63
C SER A 105 20.98 -94.66 1.62
N SER A 106 22.11 -94.92 0.96
CA SER A 106 22.20 -95.96 -0.07
C SER A 106 23.42 -96.87 0.05
N PHE A 107 23.24 -98.12 -0.37
CA PHE A 107 24.28 -99.14 -0.53
C PHE A 107 24.01 -99.94 -1.81
N GLY A 108 24.91 -99.86 -2.80
CA GLY A 108 24.67 -100.46 -4.11
C GLY A 108 23.41 -99.89 -4.78
N ASN A 109 22.48 -100.77 -5.20
CA ASN A 109 21.20 -100.37 -5.83
C ASN A 109 20.08 -100.10 -4.82
N CYS A 110 20.36 -100.18 -3.51
CA CYS A 110 19.39 -100.07 -2.45
C CYS A 110 19.42 -98.68 -1.81
N ALA A 111 18.26 -98.03 -1.68
CA ALA A 111 18.11 -96.75 -1.00
C ALA A 111 16.95 -96.78 0.00
N ILE A 112 17.13 -96.11 1.13
CA ILE A 112 16.09 -95.82 2.12
C ILE A 112 16.10 -94.32 2.40
N ALA A 113 14.91 -93.74 2.45
CA ALA A 113 14.72 -92.34 2.81
C ALA A 113 13.90 -92.25 4.10
N ASP A 114 14.29 -91.33 4.97
CA ASP A 114 13.54 -90.98 6.17
C ASP A 114 13.57 -89.46 6.37
N SER A 115 12.62 -88.93 7.14
CA SER A 115 12.49 -87.51 7.41
C SER A 115 12.05 -87.21 8.84
N VAL A 116 12.63 -86.17 9.42
CA VAL A 116 12.29 -85.64 10.75
C VAL A 116 11.93 -84.17 10.64
N TYR A 117 10.93 -83.73 11.40
CA TYR A 117 10.74 -82.32 11.66
C TYR A 117 11.43 -81.92 12.96
N VAL A 118 12.33 -80.94 12.88
CA VAL A 118 13.01 -80.35 14.05
C VAL A 118 12.25 -79.10 14.48
N TRP A 119 11.70 -79.14 15.70
CA TRP A 119 11.10 -77.98 16.37
C TRP A 119 12.10 -77.40 17.35
N ARG A 120 12.72 -76.28 16.98
CA ARG A 120 13.61 -75.52 17.87
C ARG A 120 12.86 -74.41 18.59
N SER A 121 13.09 -74.30 19.89
CA SER A 121 12.68 -73.13 20.66
C SER A 121 13.77 -72.05 20.69
N SER A 122 13.36 -70.79 20.77
CA SER A 122 14.24 -69.66 21.04
C SER A 122 14.44 -69.45 22.54
N GLU A 123 15.66 -69.12 22.97
CA GLU A 123 15.90 -68.68 24.35
C GLU A 123 14.99 -67.49 24.70
N PRO A 124 14.31 -67.53 25.87
CA PRO A 124 13.44 -66.43 26.25
C PRO A 124 14.26 -65.21 26.66
N LEU A 125 13.89 -64.02 26.16
CA LEU A 125 14.46 -62.76 26.64
C LEU A 125 13.50 -62.18 27.68
N LEU A 126 13.99 -61.97 28.89
CA LEU A 126 13.22 -61.43 30.01
C LEU A 126 13.67 -60.01 30.37
N SER A 127 12.72 -59.15 30.71
CA SER A 127 12.95 -57.90 31.44
C SER A 127 12.38 -58.07 32.84
N VAL A 128 13.18 -57.80 33.87
CA VAL A 128 12.79 -58.05 35.26
C VAL A 128 12.92 -56.79 36.09
N VAL A 129 11.87 -56.45 36.81
CA VAL A 129 11.85 -55.37 37.81
C VAL A 129 11.61 -55.99 39.17
N ILE A 130 12.47 -55.66 40.13
CA ILE A 130 12.37 -56.14 41.52
C ILE A 130 12.27 -54.93 42.43
N SER A 131 11.32 -54.97 43.37
CA SER A 131 11.25 -54.04 44.48
C SER A 131 11.40 -54.79 45.80
N ASP A 132 12.32 -54.30 46.62
CA ASP A 132 12.55 -54.84 47.97
C ASP A 132 11.35 -54.56 48.90
N ALA A 133 11.18 -55.42 49.90
CA ALA A 133 10.15 -55.20 50.92
C ALA A 133 10.62 -54.13 51.94
N SER A 134 9.68 -53.41 52.53
CA SER A 134 9.97 -52.34 53.50
C SER A 134 10.60 -52.84 54.81
N SER A 135 10.41 -54.11 55.16
CA SER A 135 11.03 -54.73 56.33
C SER A 135 10.99 -56.27 56.25
N PRO A 136 11.70 -57.00 57.12
CA PRO A 136 11.66 -58.47 57.16
C PRO A 136 10.28 -59.10 57.38
N GLU A 137 9.32 -58.34 57.93
CA GLU A 137 8.01 -58.85 58.36
C GLU A 137 6.84 -58.32 57.51
N ILE A 138 7.10 -57.39 56.58
CA ILE A 138 6.09 -56.77 55.73
C ILE A 138 6.20 -57.36 54.33
N ALA A 139 5.09 -57.82 53.78
CA ALA A 139 5.01 -58.45 52.47
C ALA A 139 4.54 -57.40 51.44
N ASP A 140 5.40 -56.44 51.13
CA ASP A 140 5.13 -55.34 50.19
C ASP A 140 6.18 -55.24 49.07
N GLY A 141 7.14 -56.16 49.01
CA GLY A 141 8.02 -56.32 47.86
C GLY A 141 7.28 -56.90 46.65
N PHE A 142 7.88 -56.80 45.46
CA PHE A 142 7.37 -57.45 44.25
C PHE A 142 8.49 -57.81 43.26
N ILE A 143 8.19 -58.78 42.39
CA ILE A 143 8.97 -59.11 41.19
C ILE A 143 8.02 -59.08 40.00
N ALA A 144 8.31 -58.26 38.99
CA ALA A 144 7.59 -58.22 37.72
C ALA A 144 8.51 -58.73 36.60
N VAL A 145 8.04 -59.71 35.82
CA VAL A 145 8.78 -60.30 34.69
C VAL A 145 8.01 -60.10 33.40
N ASP A 146 8.59 -59.33 32.49
CA ASP A 146 8.12 -59.20 31.12
C ASP A 146 8.89 -60.16 30.20
N VAL A 147 8.16 -61.01 29.48
CA VAL A 147 8.75 -61.92 28.48
C VAL A 147 8.77 -61.21 27.12
N LEU A 148 9.94 -60.68 26.75
CA LEU A 148 10.14 -59.89 25.53
C LEU A 148 10.23 -60.78 24.28
N SER A 149 10.74 -62.00 24.41
CA SER A 149 10.71 -63.01 23.36
C SER A 149 10.65 -64.41 23.96
N ALA A 150 9.87 -65.31 23.35
CA ALA A 150 9.79 -66.75 23.63
C ALA A 150 8.95 -67.44 22.54
N THR A 151 8.94 -68.78 22.51
CA THR A 151 8.07 -69.55 21.60
C THR A 151 6.65 -69.66 22.18
N PHE A 152 5.69 -68.88 21.66
CA PHE A 152 4.32 -68.82 22.19
C PHE A 152 3.38 -69.94 21.70
N PRO A 153 2.35 -70.35 22.49
CA PRO A 153 2.01 -69.88 23.84
C PRO A 153 3.03 -70.29 24.91
N ILE A 154 3.10 -69.53 26.00
CA ILE A 154 3.95 -69.84 27.16
C ILE A 154 3.09 -69.96 28.42
N ASP A 155 3.51 -70.83 29.34
CA ASP A 155 2.98 -70.96 30.69
C ASP A 155 4.07 -70.51 31.68
N VAL A 156 3.71 -69.67 32.66
CA VAL A 156 4.63 -69.17 33.68
C VAL A 156 4.15 -69.53 35.08
N TYR A 157 5.08 -69.81 35.99
CA TYR A 157 4.75 -70.03 37.39
C TYR A 157 5.91 -69.76 38.35
N TRP A 158 5.56 -69.43 39.60
CA TRP A 158 6.49 -69.09 40.67
C TRP A 158 6.55 -70.16 41.75
N ILE A 159 7.72 -70.32 42.37
CA ILE A 159 7.90 -71.08 43.60
C ILE A 159 8.60 -70.21 44.66
N PRO A 160 7.93 -69.86 45.78
CA PRO A 160 6.48 -69.91 45.98
C PRO A 160 5.77 -68.77 45.24
N GLY A 161 4.59 -69.02 44.68
CA GLY A 161 3.78 -67.93 44.11
C GLY A 161 2.66 -68.40 43.17
N PRO A 162 1.96 -67.44 42.54
CA PRO A 162 0.92 -67.72 41.56
C PRO A 162 1.53 -68.00 40.17
N ASN A 163 0.67 -68.37 39.21
CA ASN A 163 1.02 -68.51 37.80
C ASN A 163 0.74 -67.19 37.07
N ASP A 164 1.55 -66.17 37.36
CA ASP A 164 1.39 -64.81 36.84
C ASP A 164 2.76 -64.16 36.55
N TYR A 165 2.78 -63.13 35.72
CA TYR A 165 3.96 -62.34 35.37
C TYR A 165 4.37 -61.38 36.50
N LEU A 166 3.42 -61.00 37.36
CA LEU A 166 3.66 -60.22 38.56
C LEU A 166 3.54 -61.12 39.79
N LEU A 167 4.60 -61.13 40.60
CA LEU A 167 4.60 -61.68 41.95
C LEU A 167 4.73 -60.52 42.94
N ASP A 168 3.62 -60.06 43.49
CA ASP A 168 3.55 -58.93 44.42
C ASP A 168 3.18 -59.38 45.84
N SER A 169 3.22 -58.43 46.78
CA SER A 169 2.92 -58.67 48.19
C SER A 169 3.76 -59.80 48.81
N ILE A 170 5.07 -59.81 48.52
CA ILE A 170 6.00 -60.87 48.93
C ILE A 170 6.97 -60.41 50.02
N LEU A 171 7.36 -61.35 50.88
CA LEU A 171 8.39 -61.15 51.91
C LEU A 171 9.80 -61.23 51.29
N PRO A 172 10.83 -60.70 51.97
CA PRO A 172 12.21 -60.92 51.57
C PRO A 172 12.57 -62.40 51.51
N GLY A 173 13.27 -62.80 50.45
CA GLY A 173 13.65 -64.19 50.23
C GLY A 173 13.94 -64.53 48.78
N TRP A 174 14.23 -65.80 48.55
CA TRP A 174 14.44 -66.35 47.21
C TRP A 174 13.12 -66.82 46.61
N TYR A 175 12.88 -66.45 45.35
CA TYR A 175 11.74 -66.85 44.53
C TYR A 175 12.24 -67.42 43.22
N GLN A 176 11.68 -68.55 42.80
CA GLN A 176 12.06 -69.23 41.57
C GLN A 176 10.99 -69.03 40.50
N PHE A 177 11.40 -68.59 39.32
CA PHE A 177 10.54 -68.39 38.16
C PHE A 177 10.73 -69.55 37.17
N PHE A 178 9.63 -70.08 36.65
CA PHE A 178 9.62 -71.07 35.59
C PHE A 178 8.79 -70.57 34.40
N LEU A 179 9.30 -70.81 33.21
CA LEU A 179 8.62 -70.56 31.94
C LEU A 179 8.65 -71.84 31.12
N VAL A 180 7.50 -72.28 30.65
CA VAL A 180 7.34 -73.42 29.74
C VAL A 180 6.77 -72.91 28.43
N ASP A 181 7.43 -73.19 27.33
CA ASP A 181 7.00 -72.72 26.02
C ASP A 181 6.05 -73.70 25.30
N ALA A 182 5.61 -73.31 24.10
CA ALA A 182 4.65 -74.07 23.29
C ALA A 182 5.16 -75.45 22.85
N VAL A 183 6.48 -75.62 22.83
CA VAL A 183 7.16 -76.85 22.41
C VAL A 183 7.46 -77.73 23.64
N GLY A 184 7.24 -77.21 24.85
CA GLY A 184 7.46 -77.90 26.12
C GLY A 184 8.86 -77.71 26.68
N CYS A 185 9.67 -76.78 26.15
CA CYS A 185 10.97 -76.44 26.72
C CYS A 185 10.78 -75.57 27.96
N THR A 186 11.56 -75.84 29.00
CA THR A 186 11.46 -75.15 30.29
C THR A 186 12.67 -74.27 30.55
N PHE A 187 12.45 -73.00 30.82
CA PHE A 187 13.43 -72.06 31.34
C PHE A 187 13.18 -71.82 32.84
N GLN A 188 14.24 -71.65 33.62
CA GLN A 188 14.15 -71.35 35.04
C GLN A 188 15.13 -70.27 35.44
N ASP A 189 14.71 -69.38 36.34
CA ASP A 189 15.57 -68.37 36.96
C ASP A 189 15.23 -68.20 38.45
N SER A 190 16.07 -67.52 39.22
CA SER A 190 15.88 -67.28 40.65
C SER A 190 16.21 -65.84 41.04
N PHE A 191 15.28 -65.18 41.72
CA PHE A 191 15.38 -63.80 42.15
C PHE A 191 15.39 -63.72 43.68
N TYR A 192 16.14 -62.77 44.22
CA TYR A 192 16.17 -62.48 45.65
C TYR A 192 15.57 -61.11 45.92
N VAL A 193 14.53 -61.08 46.75
CA VAL A 193 13.92 -59.84 47.26
C VAL A 193 14.56 -59.57 48.61
N ASN A 194 15.17 -58.40 48.77
CA ASN A 194 15.76 -57.98 50.04
C ASN A 194 14.72 -57.28 50.90
N TYR A 195 15.10 -56.89 52.11
CA TYR A 195 14.39 -55.86 52.87
C TYR A 195 15.29 -54.65 53.05
N ASP A 196 14.68 -53.48 52.97
CA ASP A 196 15.38 -52.25 53.26
C ASP A 196 15.58 -52.09 54.78
N THR A 197 16.80 -51.72 55.19
CA THR A 197 17.10 -51.33 56.59
C THR A 197 17.16 -49.82 56.75
N CYS A 198 17.01 -49.07 55.67
CA CYS A 198 16.77 -47.64 55.67
C CYS A 198 15.35 -47.40 55.17
N TYR A 199 14.44 -47.13 56.10
CA TYR A 199 13.11 -46.69 55.73
C TYR A 199 13.20 -45.49 54.79
N LEU A 200 12.65 -45.66 53.58
CA LEU A 200 12.57 -44.72 52.48
C LEU A 200 12.43 -43.28 52.96
N HIS A 201 13.51 -42.53 52.88
CA HIS A 201 13.42 -41.09 52.75
C HIS A 201 13.83 -40.74 51.33
N TYR A 202 12.87 -40.74 50.41
CA TYR A 202 13.03 -40.01 49.17
C TYR A 202 12.87 -38.53 49.51
N ALA A 203 13.78 -37.68 49.03
CA ALA A 203 13.43 -36.29 48.88
C ALA A 203 12.19 -36.25 47.96
N VAL A 204 11.17 -35.48 48.35
CA VAL A 204 9.95 -35.30 47.55
C VAL A 204 9.80 -33.80 47.40
N LEU A 205 10.36 -33.29 46.32
CA LEU A 205 10.04 -32.00 45.74
C LEU A 205 8.61 -32.09 45.17
N PRO A 206 7.95 -30.96 44.89
CA PRO A 206 6.64 -30.96 44.21
C PRO A 206 6.74 -31.63 42.83
N GLU A 207 5.60 -31.86 42.16
CA GLU A 207 5.53 -32.54 40.85
C GLU A 207 6.70 -32.19 39.90
N ASP A 208 7.23 -33.19 39.21
CA ASP A 208 8.50 -33.15 38.45
C ASP A 208 8.59 -32.04 37.39
N THR A 209 7.48 -31.37 37.07
CA THR A 209 7.46 -30.23 36.16
C THR A 209 6.63 -29.09 36.76
N LEU A 210 7.32 -28.06 37.23
CA LEU A 210 6.70 -26.80 37.67
C LEU A 210 6.93 -25.73 36.61
N ARG A 211 5.90 -24.94 36.30
CA ARG A 211 5.99 -23.86 35.32
C ARG A 211 6.38 -22.55 35.99
N LEU A 212 7.39 -21.85 35.48
CA LEU A 212 7.79 -20.51 35.90
C LEU A 212 7.27 -19.48 34.91
N CYS A 213 6.40 -18.57 35.36
CA CYS A 213 5.90 -17.49 34.51
C CYS A 213 6.98 -16.40 34.32
N PRO A 214 7.00 -15.68 33.18
CA PRO A 214 8.05 -14.71 32.91
C PRO A 214 8.05 -13.57 33.94
N GLY A 215 9.17 -13.39 34.65
CA GLY A 215 9.34 -12.34 35.66
C GLY A 215 8.84 -12.69 37.06
N ASP A 216 8.23 -13.86 37.24
CA ASP A 216 7.89 -14.39 38.55
C ASP A 216 9.06 -15.16 39.18
N SER A 217 8.87 -15.59 40.42
CA SER A 217 9.80 -16.47 41.13
C SER A 217 9.04 -17.63 41.76
N LEU A 218 9.57 -18.84 41.68
CA LEU A 218 8.97 -20.03 42.27
C LEU A 218 9.69 -20.40 43.57
N LEU A 219 8.94 -20.73 44.61
CA LEU A 219 9.49 -21.19 45.89
C LEU A 219 9.48 -22.73 45.91
N LEU A 220 10.65 -23.34 45.87
CA LEU A 220 10.81 -24.78 46.05
C LEU A 220 11.00 -25.06 47.55
N VAL A 221 10.15 -25.91 48.13
CA VAL A 221 10.17 -26.23 49.56
C VAL A 221 10.24 -27.74 49.74
N ASN A 222 11.23 -28.22 50.51
CA ASN A 222 11.23 -29.61 50.96
C ASN A 222 10.13 -29.83 52.00
N GLN A 223 9.31 -30.88 51.86
CA GLN A 223 8.20 -31.13 52.78
C GLN A 223 8.62 -31.77 54.12
N TYR A 224 9.85 -32.29 54.24
CA TYR A 224 10.33 -32.96 55.45
C TYR A 224 11.11 -32.02 56.38
N ASP A 225 10.84 -32.12 57.69
CA ASP A 225 11.50 -31.34 58.75
C ASP A 225 12.58 -32.12 59.52
N ALA A 226 12.59 -33.46 59.40
CA ALA A 226 13.43 -34.36 60.21
C ALA A 226 14.67 -34.89 59.46
N VAL A 227 15.44 -33.97 58.85
CA VAL A 227 16.71 -34.29 58.17
C VAL A 227 17.89 -33.71 58.94
N SER A 228 19.10 -34.26 58.74
CA SER A 228 20.34 -33.74 59.32
C SER A 228 21.00 -32.63 58.49
N GLY A 229 20.63 -32.49 57.22
CA GLY A 229 21.08 -31.40 56.34
C GLY A 229 20.36 -31.38 54.99
N TYR A 230 20.36 -30.19 54.36
CA TYR A 230 19.90 -29.93 53.00
C TYR A 230 21.08 -29.47 52.16
N LEU A 231 21.14 -29.88 50.89
CA LEU A 231 22.08 -29.35 49.91
C LEU A 231 21.41 -29.28 48.54
N TRP A 232 21.16 -28.06 48.05
CA TRP A 232 20.62 -27.82 46.71
C TRP A 232 21.74 -27.82 45.66
N SER A 233 21.39 -28.07 44.39
CA SER A 233 22.30 -27.91 43.25
C SER A 233 22.84 -26.49 43.09
N THR A 234 22.19 -25.50 43.71
CA THR A 234 22.61 -24.09 43.82
C THR A 234 23.61 -23.82 44.95
N GLU A 235 24.04 -24.86 45.67
CA GLU A 235 24.88 -24.81 46.89
C GLU A 235 24.18 -24.25 48.14
N ASP A 236 22.87 -23.96 48.08
CA ASP A 236 22.08 -23.56 49.24
C ASP A 236 21.87 -24.74 50.21
N THR A 237 21.80 -24.46 51.51
CA THR A 237 21.64 -25.47 52.59
C THR A 237 20.39 -25.27 53.44
N THR A 238 19.48 -24.39 52.98
CA THR A 238 18.20 -24.13 53.62
C THR A 238 17.11 -25.10 53.13
N LYS A 239 16.01 -25.20 53.89
CA LYS A 239 14.86 -26.06 53.57
C LYS A 239 14.14 -25.65 52.27
N GLN A 240 14.34 -24.42 51.80
CA GLN A 240 13.61 -23.85 50.67
C GLN A 240 14.46 -22.85 49.90
N ILE A 241 14.27 -22.77 48.58
CA ILE A 241 14.95 -21.81 47.70
C ILE A 241 13.97 -21.10 46.78
N TRP A 242 14.31 -19.87 46.40
CA TRP A 242 13.64 -19.15 45.31
C TRP A 242 14.40 -19.38 44.01
N VAL A 243 13.68 -19.75 42.95
CA VAL A 243 14.23 -19.96 41.61
C VAL A 243 13.65 -18.96 40.62
N TYR A 244 14.48 -18.52 39.68
CA TYR A 244 14.19 -17.42 38.74
C TYR A 244 14.46 -17.78 37.27
N GLU A 245 15.02 -18.96 37.01
CA GLU A 245 15.39 -19.45 35.67
C GLU A 245 14.94 -20.90 35.52
N SER A 246 14.60 -21.31 34.31
CA SER A 246 14.32 -22.72 33.99
C SER A 246 15.55 -23.62 34.16
N GLY A 247 15.30 -24.87 34.52
CA GLY A 247 16.34 -25.86 34.68
C GLY A 247 16.01 -26.94 35.72
N TRP A 248 16.95 -27.87 35.86
CA TRP A 248 16.88 -28.92 36.87
C TRP A 248 17.41 -28.41 38.21
N TYR A 249 16.57 -28.49 39.24
CA TYR A 249 16.94 -28.18 40.62
C TYR A 249 16.95 -29.47 41.43
N GLY A 250 18.14 -29.89 41.84
CA GLY A 250 18.34 -31.09 42.66
C GLY A 250 18.44 -30.72 44.14
N LEU A 251 17.83 -31.53 45.00
CA LEU A 251 17.96 -31.45 46.45
C LEU A 251 18.52 -32.76 46.98
N GLU A 252 19.68 -32.69 47.62
CA GLU A 252 20.24 -33.77 48.43
C GLU A 252 19.84 -33.59 49.90
N LEU A 253 19.19 -34.60 50.46
CA LEU A 253 18.86 -34.70 51.87
C LEU A 253 19.79 -35.70 52.55
N THR A 254 20.31 -35.34 53.72
CA THR A 254 21.18 -36.22 54.52
C THR A 254 20.53 -36.56 55.85
N TRP A 255 20.58 -37.84 56.25
CA TRP A 255 20.15 -38.30 57.57
C TRP A 255 21.31 -38.89 58.36
N SER A 256 21.37 -38.60 59.66
CA SER A 256 22.39 -39.13 60.55
C SER A 256 22.36 -40.65 60.59
N GLY A 257 23.31 -41.30 59.92
CA GLY A 257 23.50 -42.76 59.94
C GLY A 257 22.89 -43.55 58.77
N CYS A 258 22.19 -42.90 57.83
CA CYS A 258 21.43 -43.58 56.76
C CYS A 258 21.81 -43.16 55.33
N GLY A 259 22.90 -42.39 55.16
CA GLY A 259 23.33 -41.91 53.83
C GLY A 259 22.57 -40.65 53.38
N SER A 260 22.64 -40.38 52.08
CA SER A 260 21.94 -39.27 51.43
C SER A 260 20.99 -39.75 50.34
N SER A 261 19.94 -38.98 50.12
CA SER A 261 18.94 -39.18 49.07
C SER A 261 18.85 -37.92 48.22
N ILE A 262 18.66 -38.08 46.92
CA ILE A 262 18.59 -36.98 45.97
C ILE A 262 17.24 -37.06 45.27
N ASP A 263 16.60 -35.90 45.12
CA ASP A 263 15.46 -35.71 44.24
C ASP A 263 15.67 -34.46 43.39
N SER A 264 14.98 -34.36 42.27
CA SER A 264 15.12 -33.25 41.34
C SER A 264 13.80 -32.88 40.71
N VAL A 265 13.55 -31.57 40.61
CA VAL A 265 12.41 -31.02 39.89
C VAL A 265 12.89 -30.25 38.68
N PHE A 266 12.20 -30.38 37.55
CA PHE A 266 12.40 -29.52 36.40
C PHE A 266 11.48 -28.30 36.51
N VAL A 267 12.08 -27.12 36.50
CA VAL A 267 11.35 -25.86 36.40
C VAL A 267 11.39 -25.46 34.94
N ASP A 268 10.24 -25.49 34.29
CA ASP A 268 10.10 -25.16 32.88
C ASP A 268 9.64 -23.71 32.72
N ASP A 269 10.27 -22.95 31.82
CA ASP A 269 9.83 -21.59 31.55
C ASP A 269 8.54 -21.63 30.73
N ALA A 270 7.57 -20.80 31.11
CA ALA A 270 6.43 -20.58 30.26
C ALA A 270 6.89 -19.92 28.96
N GLU A 271 6.66 -20.60 27.83
CA GLU A 271 6.86 -20.00 26.52
C GLU A 271 6.04 -18.70 26.43
N PRO A 272 6.63 -17.60 25.96
CA PRO A 272 5.89 -16.36 25.79
C PRO A 272 4.78 -16.59 24.76
N ILE A 273 3.55 -16.22 25.11
CA ILE A 273 2.44 -16.23 24.15
C ILE A 273 2.75 -15.19 23.06
N LEU A 274 2.85 -15.64 21.82
CA LEU A 274 2.72 -14.75 20.66
C LEU A 274 1.22 -14.59 20.38
N GLY A 275 0.74 -13.36 20.42
CA GLY A 275 -0.66 -13.03 20.18
C GLY A 275 -0.76 -11.65 19.56
N SER A 276 -1.80 -11.45 18.77
CA SER A 276 -2.12 -10.14 18.19
C SER A 276 -3.54 -9.76 18.52
N VAL A 277 -3.73 -8.45 18.74
CA VAL A 277 -5.05 -7.85 18.87
C VAL A 277 -5.41 -7.20 17.53
N LEU A 278 -6.42 -7.73 16.86
CA LEU A 278 -7.02 -7.13 15.67
C LEU A 278 -8.10 -6.15 16.12
N SER A 279 -8.09 -4.94 15.57
CA SER A 279 -9.07 -3.90 15.87
C SER A 279 -10.08 -3.75 14.75
N ILE A 280 -11.35 -3.74 15.12
CA ILE A 280 -12.48 -3.31 14.30
C ILE A 280 -12.92 -1.95 14.85
N PRO A 281 -12.78 -0.87 14.07
CA PRO A 281 -13.03 0.47 14.59
C PRO A 281 -14.53 0.71 14.81
N ALA A 282 -14.86 1.59 15.76
CA ALA A 282 -16.23 2.04 15.99
C ALA A 282 -16.67 3.04 14.90
N SER A 283 -17.96 3.13 14.59
CA SER A 283 -18.48 4.02 13.55
C SER A 283 -18.19 5.50 13.80
N ASP A 284 -18.25 5.96 15.05
CA ASP A 284 -17.85 7.32 15.45
C ASP A 284 -17.43 7.41 16.93
N SER A 285 -17.18 8.64 17.40
CA SER A 285 -16.76 8.92 18.79
C SER A 285 -17.86 8.76 19.86
N LEU A 286 -19.11 8.56 19.45
CA LEU A 286 -20.30 8.51 20.31
C LEU A 286 -20.98 7.13 20.33
N HIS A 287 -20.70 6.26 19.36
CA HIS A 287 -21.30 4.94 19.24
C HIS A 287 -20.31 3.84 19.68
N PRO A 288 -20.67 3.00 20.65
CA PRO A 288 -19.86 1.88 21.11
C PRO A 288 -20.13 0.64 20.24
N ASP A 289 -19.73 0.66 18.98
CA ASP A 289 -19.92 -0.47 18.03
C ASP A 289 -18.59 -1.00 17.47
N GLY A 290 -17.46 -0.57 18.04
CA GLY A 290 -16.15 -1.15 17.74
C GLY A 290 -15.96 -2.51 18.41
N SER A 291 -14.92 -3.24 18.00
CA SER A 291 -14.59 -4.55 18.58
C SER A 291 -13.10 -4.82 18.53
N LEU A 292 -12.60 -5.62 19.47
CA LEU A 292 -11.22 -6.11 19.49
C LEU A 292 -11.24 -7.63 19.50
N ILE A 293 -10.43 -8.25 18.64
CA ILE A 293 -10.29 -9.71 18.54
C ILE A 293 -8.86 -10.07 18.92
N PHE A 294 -8.70 -10.86 19.97
CA PHE A 294 -7.41 -11.44 20.32
C PHE A 294 -7.26 -12.82 19.66
N THR A 295 -6.21 -12.99 18.86
CA THR A 295 -5.85 -14.28 18.26
C THR A 295 -4.55 -14.79 18.87
N PRO A 296 -4.60 -15.80 19.76
CA PRO A 296 -3.39 -16.48 20.25
C PRO A 296 -2.77 -17.35 19.15
N ASP A 297 -1.46 -17.61 19.25
CA ASP A 297 -0.76 -18.59 18.41
C ASP A 297 -1.41 -20.00 18.54
N PRO A 298 -1.65 -20.72 17.42
CA PRO A 298 -2.35 -22.02 17.41
C PRO A 298 -1.66 -23.17 18.17
N LEU A 299 -0.46 -22.99 18.72
CA LEU A 299 0.30 -24.07 19.38
C LEU A 299 -0.22 -24.48 20.77
N LEU A 300 -1.18 -23.76 21.35
CA LEU A 300 -1.66 -23.99 22.72
C LEU A 300 -3.20 -23.88 22.79
N SER A 301 -3.84 -24.86 23.42
CA SER A 301 -5.29 -24.90 23.65
C SER A 301 -5.60 -24.69 25.13
N ASP A 302 -6.61 -23.86 25.42
CA ASP A 302 -7.16 -23.48 26.74
C ASP A 302 -6.57 -22.20 27.38
N TYR A 303 -7.02 -21.04 26.88
CA TYR A 303 -6.79 -19.73 27.51
C TYR A 303 -8.08 -19.16 28.10
N SER A 304 -7.96 -18.41 29.19
CA SER A 304 -9.03 -17.52 29.66
C SER A 304 -8.67 -16.06 29.42
N TYR A 305 -9.67 -15.24 29.10
CA TYR A 305 -9.51 -13.84 28.75
C TYR A 305 -10.17 -12.94 29.79
N LEU A 306 -9.58 -11.78 30.03
CA LEU A 306 -10.19 -10.70 30.80
C LEU A 306 -9.77 -9.36 30.21
N TRP A 307 -10.70 -8.71 29.52
CA TRP A 307 -10.51 -7.37 28.97
C TRP A 307 -10.75 -6.29 30.03
N SER A 308 -10.16 -5.11 29.83
CA SER A 308 -10.31 -3.97 30.73
C SER A 308 -11.74 -3.42 30.85
N ASN A 309 -12.60 -3.73 29.88
CA ASN A 309 -14.05 -3.46 29.93
C ASN A 309 -14.84 -4.53 30.72
N GLY A 310 -14.19 -5.62 31.14
CA GLY A 310 -14.79 -6.74 31.87
C GLY A 310 -15.24 -7.91 31.00
N ASP A 311 -15.00 -7.89 29.68
CA ASP A 311 -15.30 -9.00 28.79
C ASP A 311 -14.38 -10.20 29.07
N ALA A 312 -14.90 -11.42 28.92
CA ALA A 312 -14.21 -12.67 29.23
C ALA A 312 -13.99 -13.58 28.01
N ASP A 313 -14.45 -13.17 26.82
CA ASP A 313 -14.24 -13.89 25.56
C ASP A 313 -13.02 -13.35 24.78
N SER A 314 -12.55 -14.10 23.78
CA SER A 314 -11.46 -13.68 22.90
C SER A 314 -11.84 -12.51 21.97
N LEU A 315 -13.14 -12.29 21.80
CA LEU A 315 -13.74 -11.17 21.08
C LEU A 315 -14.41 -10.26 22.12
N ALA A 316 -13.97 -9.00 22.18
CA ALA A 316 -14.65 -7.95 22.94
C ALA A 316 -15.45 -7.06 21.99
N GLU A 317 -16.76 -6.99 22.17
CA GLU A 317 -17.69 -6.20 21.33
C GLU A 317 -18.23 -4.97 22.07
N GLU A 318 -19.00 -4.15 21.36
CA GLU A 318 -19.66 -2.95 21.89
C GLU A 318 -18.70 -1.94 22.54
N LEU A 319 -17.53 -1.75 21.92
CA LEU A 319 -16.47 -0.89 22.45
C LEU A 319 -16.56 0.53 21.89
N SER A 320 -16.50 1.52 22.78
CA SER A 320 -16.26 2.92 22.39
C SER A 320 -14.80 3.13 21.94
N PRO A 321 -14.50 4.14 21.12
CA PRO A 321 -13.13 4.51 20.82
C PRO A 321 -12.30 4.73 22.09
N GLY A 322 -11.14 4.09 22.15
CA GLY A 322 -10.34 4.03 23.36
C GLY A 322 -9.29 2.94 23.35
N TYR A 323 -8.50 2.92 24.42
CA TYR A 323 -7.45 1.94 24.63
C TYR A 323 -7.95 0.86 25.60
N TYR A 324 -7.78 -0.40 25.21
CA TYR A 324 -8.21 -1.55 26.00
C TYR A 324 -7.04 -2.50 26.19
N GLU A 325 -6.96 -3.03 27.40
CA GLU A 325 -5.96 -4.05 27.78
C GLU A 325 -6.67 -5.39 27.92
N ILE A 326 -6.01 -6.46 27.53
CA ILE A 326 -6.47 -7.83 27.74
C ILE A 326 -5.43 -8.57 28.59
N LEU A 327 -5.92 -9.21 29.65
CA LEU A 327 -5.19 -10.19 30.44
C LEU A 327 -5.57 -11.57 29.90
N VAL A 328 -4.57 -12.30 29.43
CA VAL A 328 -4.72 -13.67 28.93
C VAL A 328 -4.04 -14.60 29.93
N THR A 329 -4.78 -15.56 30.45
CA THR A 329 -4.26 -16.56 31.37
C THR A 329 -4.23 -17.91 30.66
N ASP A 330 -3.08 -18.59 30.67
CA ASP A 330 -2.96 -19.95 30.15
C ASP A 330 -3.54 -20.99 31.12
N SER A 331 -3.61 -22.25 30.67
CA SER A 331 -4.09 -23.38 31.47
C SER A 331 -3.23 -23.69 32.70
N TYR A 332 -2.03 -23.11 32.80
CA TYR A 332 -1.10 -23.23 33.92
C TYR A 332 -1.16 -22.03 34.89
N GLY A 333 -1.98 -21.02 34.59
CA GLY A 333 -2.16 -19.84 35.44
C GLY A 333 -1.21 -18.68 35.17
N CYS A 334 -0.38 -18.74 34.12
CA CYS A 334 0.49 -17.64 33.74
C CYS A 334 -0.29 -16.53 33.04
N ASN A 335 -0.05 -15.29 33.46
CA ASN A 335 -0.77 -14.11 32.97
C ASN A 335 0.08 -13.32 31.99
N PHE A 336 -0.49 -13.04 30.82
CA PHE A 336 0.11 -12.26 29.75
C PHE A 336 -0.77 -11.05 29.46
N SER A 337 -0.16 -9.87 29.32
CA SER A 337 -0.88 -8.64 29.03
C SER A 337 -0.65 -8.22 27.58
N PHE A 338 -1.72 -7.92 26.88
CA PHE A 338 -1.71 -7.31 25.56
C PHE A 338 -2.62 -6.09 25.57
N SER A 339 -2.53 -5.28 24.51
CA SER A 339 -3.38 -4.11 24.37
C SER A 339 -3.76 -3.87 22.92
N GLY A 340 -4.92 -3.24 22.74
CA GLY A 340 -5.44 -2.81 21.46
C GLY A 340 -6.16 -1.48 21.61
N ALA A 341 -6.19 -0.70 20.53
CA ALA A 341 -6.97 0.52 20.47
C ALA A 341 -8.16 0.31 19.53
N VAL A 342 -9.35 0.64 20.01
CA VAL A 342 -10.51 0.87 19.14
C VAL A 342 -10.37 2.31 18.67
N ASP A 343 -10.08 2.48 17.40
CA ASP A 343 -10.09 3.80 16.78
C ASP A 343 -11.52 4.13 16.33
N THR A 344 -11.80 5.42 16.12
CA THR A 344 -12.93 5.81 15.27
C THR A 344 -12.64 5.33 13.85
N GLY A 345 -13.66 4.79 13.19
CA GLY A 345 -13.62 4.28 11.82
C GLY A 345 -12.91 5.27 10.93
N ILE A 346 -11.65 4.98 10.63
CA ILE A 346 -11.03 5.55 9.45
C ILE A 346 -11.82 5.00 8.29
N CYS A 347 -12.63 5.90 7.76
CA CYS A 347 -13.35 5.73 6.53
C CYS A 347 -12.41 5.08 5.49
N PHE A 348 -12.73 3.87 5.04
CA PHE A 348 -11.95 3.22 3.99
C PHE A 348 -12.08 4.10 2.76
N HIS A 349 -10.95 4.68 2.34
CA HIS A 349 -10.85 5.65 1.26
C HIS A 349 -11.53 5.10 0.00
N TYR A 350 -12.77 5.53 -0.28
CA TYR A 350 -13.39 5.34 -1.58
C TYR A 350 -12.55 6.14 -2.56
N TYR A 351 -11.63 5.47 -3.26
CA TYR A 351 -10.91 6.08 -4.35
C TYR A 351 -11.85 6.10 -5.57
N PHE A 352 -12.58 7.19 -5.71
CA PHE A 352 -13.19 7.57 -6.97
C PHE A 352 -12.62 8.92 -7.39
N ASP A 353 -12.48 9.09 -8.69
CA ASP A 353 -11.93 10.28 -9.32
C ASP A 353 -12.89 10.68 -10.44
N LEU A 354 -13.35 11.93 -10.44
CA LEU A 354 -14.14 12.54 -11.53
C LEU A 354 -13.28 12.89 -12.74
N GLY A 355 -11.97 12.71 -12.63
CA GLY A 355 -10.97 13.02 -13.64
C GLY A 355 -10.40 14.43 -13.45
N SER A 356 -9.43 14.77 -14.31
CA SER A 356 -8.91 16.13 -14.39
C SER A 356 -9.99 17.12 -14.83
N ASP A 357 -9.82 18.38 -14.44
CA ASP A 357 -10.60 19.51 -14.98
C ASP A 357 -10.73 19.41 -16.50
N THR A 358 -11.95 19.62 -16.98
CA THR A 358 -12.31 19.39 -18.37
C THR A 358 -12.95 20.63 -18.96
N SER A 359 -12.67 20.88 -20.23
CA SER A 359 -13.32 21.93 -21.01
C SER A 359 -14.00 21.33 -22.22
N GLY A 360 -15.03 22.01 -22.70
CA GLY A 360 -15.68 21.65 -23.95
C GLY A 360 -16.48 22.80 -24.53
N CYS A 361 -17.02 22.56 -25.73
CA CYS A 361 -17.68 23.61 -26.49
C CYS A 361 -18.91 24.15 -25.76
N ALA A 362 -19.03 25.47 -25.70
CA ALA A 362 -20.20 26.12 -25.14
C ALA A 362 -21.51 25.59 -25.77
N GLY A 363 -22.40 25.05 -24.93
CA GLY A 363 -23.70 24.52 -25.35
C GLY A 363 -23.75 23.01 -25.61
N ASN A 364 -22.61 22.30 -25.59
CA ASN A 364 -22.57 20.84 -25.59
C ASN A 364 -22.55 20.31 -24.15
N ALA A 365 -23.35 19.27 -23.87
CA ALA A 365 -23.35 18.65 -22.55
C ALA A 365 -22.12 17.74 -22.37
N ILE A 366 -21.36 17.97 -21.30
CA ILE A 366 -20.25 17.10 -20.89
C ILE A 366 -20.81 16.06 -19.92
N VAL A 367 -20.55 14.78 -20.18
CA VAL A 367 -21.02 13.68 -19.33
C VAL A 367 -19.89 13.28 -18.38
N LEU A 368 -20.10 13.49 -17.08
CA LEU A 368 -19.20 13.09 -16.01
C LEU A 368 -19.62 11.72 -15.47
N SER A 369 -18.62 10.85 -15.26
CA SER A 369 -18.78 9.55 -14.62
C SER A 369 -17.56 9.31 -13.74
N PRO A 370 -17.74 8.98 -12.45
CA PRO A 370 -16.61 8.66 -11.58
C PRO A 370 -15.91 7.39 -12.05
N VAL A 371 -14.58 7.38 -12.01
CA VAL A 371 -13.73 6.22 -12.30
C VAL A 371 -13.20 5.68 -10.97
N GLY A 372 -13.42 4.39 -10.70
CA GLY A 372 -12.99 3.75 -9.45
C GLY A 372 -13.91 2.61 -8.98
N THR A 373 -13.65 2.06 -7.81
CA THR A 373 -14.38 0.92 -7.21
C THR A 373 -15.39 1.35 -6.15
N ALA A 374 -16.00 2.53 -6.29
CA ALA A 374 -16.94 3.02 -5.29
C ALA A 374 -18.33 2.35 -5.42
N SER A 375 -18.76 1.66 -4.36
CA SER A 375 -20.12 1.16 -4.18
C SER A 375 -20.81 1.96 -3.07
N GLY A 376 -21.69 2.89 -3.43
CA GLY A 376 -22.39 3.76 -2.47
C GLY A 376 -23.53 4.55 -3.12
N ASN A 377 -24.19 5.41 -2.35
CA ASN A 377 -25.23 6.31 -2.84
C ASN A 377 -24.59 7.55 -3.46
N TYR A 378 -24.97 7.88 -4.70
CA TYR A 378 -24.51 9.07 -5.40
C TYR A 378 -25.35 10.29 -5.01
N LEU A 379 -24.68 11.43 -4.81
CA LEU A 379 -25.31 12.74 -4.68
C LEU A 379 -24.46 13.79 -5.40
N TRP A 380 -24.96 14.29 -6.53
CA TRP A 380 -24.33 15.34 -7.31
C TRP A 380 -24.67 16.75 -6.81
N SER A 381 -23.92 17.75 -7.25
CA SER A 381 -24.17 19.17 -6.94
C SER A 381 -25.55 19.68 -7.36
N ASP A 382 -26.17 19.07 -8.37
CA ASP A 382 -27.55 19.35 -8.81
C ASP A 382 -28.62 18.58 -8.00
N SER A 383 -28.21 17.89 -6.93
CA SER A 383 -29.03 17.02 -6.09
C SER A 383 -29.52 15.73 -6.77
N SER A 384 -29.00 15.38 -7.95
CA SER A 384 -29.32 14.10 -8.59
C SER A 384 -28.53 12.93 -7.99
N THR A 385 -29.02 11.71 -8.18
CA THR A 385 -28.46 10.48 -7.60
C THR A 385 -28.10 9.41 -8.65
N ASN A 386 -27.98 9.81 -9.91
CA ASN A 386 -27.64 8.90 -11.00
C ASN A 386 -26.14 8.59 -11.00
N SER A 387 -25.72 7.48 -11.64
CA SER A 387 -24.30 7.11 -11.75
C SER A 387 -23.48 8.01 -12.70
N VAL A 388 -24.15 8.91 -13.43
CA VAL A 388 -23.54 9.89 -14.35
C VAL A 388 -24.27 11.24 -14.24
N LEU A 389 -23.57 12.33 -14.53
CA LEU A 389 -24.13 13.68 -14.60
C LEU A 389 -23.84 14.32 -15.96
N SER A 390 -24.83 14.99 -16.55
CA SER A 390 -24.64 15.78 -17.79
C SER A 390 -24.61 17.28 -17.46
N VAL A 391 -23.47 17.91 -17.66
CA VAL A 391 -23.21 19.32 -17.34
C VAL A 391 -23.34 20.14 -18.62
N LEU A 392 -24.33 21.04 -18.66
CA LEU A 392 -24.58 21.91 -19.82
C LEU A 392 -24.01 23.34 -19.63
N VAL A 393 -23.96 23.80 -18.39
CA VAL A 393 -23.47 25.13 -18.02
C VAL A 393 -22.14 24.95 -17.30
N PRO A 394 -21.07 25.64 -17.73
CA PRO A 394 -19.78 25.59 -17.05
C PRO A 394 -19.91 25.98 -15.58
N ASP A 395 -19.46 25.11 -14.70
CA ASP A 395 -19.44 25.34 -13.25
C ASP A 395 -18.48 24.34 -12.58
N THR A 396 -18.16 24.58 -11.32
CA THR A 396 -17.53 23.57 -10.48
C THR A 396 -18.59 22.58 -10.02
N VAL A 397 -18.43 21.33 -10.43
CA VAL A 397 -19.33 20.24 -10.08
C VAL A 397 -18.66 19.38 -9.03
N PHE A 398 -19.45 18.91 -8.06
CA PHE A 398 -18.99 17.93 -7.09
C PHE A 398 -19.92 16.71 -7.07
N LEU A 399 -19.32 15.55 -6.80
CA LEU A 399 -20.03 14.31 -6.51
C LEU A 399 -19.69 13.90 -5.09
N THR A 400 -20.71 13.63 -4.29
CA THR A 400 -20.58 12.96 -3.00
C THR A 400 -21.02 11.51 -3.13
N ILE A 401 -20.17 10.56 -2.74
CA ILE A 401 -20.54 9.15 -2.58
C ILE A 401 -20.54 8.85 -1.09
N SER A 402 -21.67 8.33 -0.59
CA SER A 402 -21.80 7.95 0.81
C SER A 402 -22.42 6.57 1.00
N ASP A 403 -22.05 5.91 2.10
CA ASP A 403 -22.73 4.73 2.64
C ASP A 403 -23.31 5.06 4.03
N SER A 404 -23.61 4.04 4.83
CA SER A 404 -24.13 4.22 6.20
C SER A 404 -23.13 4.76 7.21
N ILE A 405 -21.84 4.86 6.84
CA ILE A 405 -20.71 5.13 7.75
C ILE A 405 -19.89 6.34 7.27
N CYS A 406 -19.84 6.59 5.96
CA CYS A 406 -18.85 7.43 5.32
C CYS A 406 -19.40 8.32 4.21
N SER A 407 -18.80 9.50 4.00
CA SER A 407 -19.07 10.37 2.84
C SER A 407 -17.79 10.94 2.26
N TYR A 408 -17.56 10.74 0.96
CA TYR A 408 -16.44 11.35 0.23
C TYR A 408 -16.97 12.22 -0.88
N SER A 409 -16.32 13.35 -1.10
CA SER A 409 -16.62 14.25 -2.19
C SER A 409 -15.40 14.45 -3.08
N ASP A 410 -15.62 14.42 -4.39
CA ASP A 410 -14.65 14.88 -5.37
C ASP A 410 -15.25 16.02 -6.21
N THR A 411 -14.40 16.89 -6.71
CA THR A 411 -14.76 18.10 -7.45
C THR A 411 -14.04 18.13 -8.79
N VAL A 412 -14.75 18.50 -9.85
CA VAL A 412 -14.16 18.77 -11.17
C VAL A 412 -14.63 20.13 -11.67
N LEU A 413 -13.71 20.92 -12.21
CA LEU A 413 -14.07 22.14 -12.93
C LEU A 413 -14.48 21.78 -14.35
N VAL A 414 -15.72 22.12 -14.71
CA VAL A 414 -16.19 22.06 -16.10
C VAL A 414 -16.15 23.47 -16.66
N ALA A 415 -15.17 23.75 -17.50
CA ALA A 415 -15.03 25.03 -18.20
C ALA A 415 -15.69 24.99 -19.58
N ALA A 416 -16.13 26.15 -20.09
CA ALA A 416 -16.38 26.29 -21.51
C ALA A 416 -15.08 26.72 -22.19
N ASP A 417 -14.79 26.10 -23.34
CA ASP A 417 -13.79 26.66 -24.24
C ASP A 417 -14.29 28.02 -24.70
N VAL A 418 -13.58 29.07 -24.28
CA VAL A 418 -13.84 30.44 -24.68
C VAL A 418 -12.98 30.78 -25.89
N LEU A 419 -13.50 31.68 -26.71
CA LEU A 419 -12.81 32.17 -27.89
C LEU A 419 -11.46 32.79 -27.48
N PRO A 420 -10.35 32.47 -28.15
CA PRO A 420 -9.06 33.09 -27.84
C PRO A 420 -9.15 34.61 -28.06
N GLY A 421 -8.38 35.37 -27.27
CA GLY A 421 -8.26 36.81 -27.50
C GLY A 421 -7.78 37.07 -28.93
N LEU A 422 -8.58 37.78 -29.73
CA LEU A 422 -8.34 38.00 -31.15
C LEU A 422 -8.31 39.50 -31.46
N LEU A 423 -7.21 39.96 -32.06
CA LEU A 423 -7.14 41.25 -32.74
C LEU A 423 -7.41 41.05 -34.22
N ILE A 424 -8.36 41.83 -34.75
CA ILE A 424 -8.70 41.84 -36.17
C ILE A 424 -8.19 43.16 -36.74
N ASP A 425 -7.18 43.10 -37.60
CA ASP A 425 -6.74 44.23 -38.40
C ASP A 425 -7.45 44.22 -39.75
N VAL A 426 -8.00 45.37 -40.14
CA VAL A 426 -8.74 45.54 -41.39
C VAL A 426 -8.08 46.64 -42.19
N ILE A 427 -7.50 46.24 -43.32
CA ILE A 427 -7.01 47.16 -44.34
C ILE A 427 -8.18 47.44 -45.28
N PRO A 428 -8.78 48.64 -45.24
CA PRO A 428 -9.93 48.96 -46.08
C PRO A 428 -9.56 48.94 -47.56
N ALA A 429 -10.55 48.68 -48.41
CA ALA A 429 -10.37 48.81 -49.85
C ALA A 429 -10.13 50.28 -50.21
N SER A 430 -9.26 50.56 -51.19
CA SER A 430 -8.96 51.95 -51.56
C SER A 430 -10.16 52.65 -52.20
N ARG A 431 -11.07 51.90 -52.84
CA ARG A 431 -12.31 52.36 -53.47
C ARG A 431 -13.36 51.24 -53.54
N PRO A 432 -14.65 51.57 -53.75
CA PRO A 432 -15.66 50.55 -54.05
C PRO A 432 -15.26 49.70 -55.27
N ILE A 433 -15.34 48.37 -55.13
CA ILE A 433 -15.05 47.38 -56.21
C ILE A 433 -13.57 47.36 -56.61
N ASN A 434 -12.67 47.79 -55.72
CA ASN A 434 -11.24 47.58 -55.89
C ASN A 434 -10.80 46.51 -54.89
N ALA A 435 -10.41 45.36 -55.40
CA ALA A 435 -10.02 44.18 -54.63
C ALA A 435 -8.59 44.35 -54.09
N ASP A 436 -8.37 45.36 -53.25
CA ASP A 436 -7.09 45.66 -52.61
C ASP A 436 -7.18 45.78 -51.08
N GLY A 437 -8.36 45.55 -50.50
CA GLY A 437 -8.52 45.40 -49.05
C GLY A 437 -7.93 44.09 -48.53
N ALA A 438 -7.71 44.02 -47.22
CA ALA A 438 -7.26 42.81 -46.54
C ALA A 438 -7.78 42.75 -45.09
N ILE A 439 -7.87 41.54 -44.55
CA ILE A 439 -8.19 41.26 -43.15
C ILE A 439 -7.10 40.35 -42.62
N GLU A 440 -6.50 40.73 -41.49
CA GLU A 440 -5.47 39.96 -40.80
C GLU A 440 -5.90 39.68 -39.35
N LEU A 441 -5.78 38.43 -38.95
CA LEU A 441 -6.09 37.93 -37.62
C LEU A 441 -4.80 37.77 -36.84
N THR A 442 -4.71 38.44 -35.70
CA THR A 442 -3.60 38.30 -34.75
C THR A 442 -4.14 37.73 -33.44
N PHE A 443 -3.68 36.54 -33.05
CA PHE A 443 -4.01 35.95 -31.75
C PHE A 443 -3.22 36.68 -30.66
N LEU A 444 -3.90 37.07 -29.57
CA LEU A 444 -3.30 37.75 -28.43
C LEU A 444 -2.47 36.80 -27.55
N GLU A 445 -2.67 35.49 -27.72
CA GLU A 445 -1.97 34.43 -27.02
C GLU A 445 -1.14 33.61 -28.02
N ASP A 446 0.00 33.07 -27.58
CA ASP A 446 1.04 32.43 -28.41
C ASP A 446 0.65 31.05 -28.99
N ASP A 447 -0.64 30.78 -29.25
CA ASP A 447 -1.11 29.45 -29.68
C ASP A 447 -1.98 29.41 -30.96
N PRO A 448 -1.57 30.05 -32.07
CA PRO A 448 -2.30 30.01 -33.34
C PRO A 448 -2.27 28.63 -34.01
N GLU A 449 -1.35 27.73 -33.64
CA GLU A 449 -1.22 26.38 -34.22
C GLU A 449 -2.35 25.42 -33.80
N ASN A 450 -3.09 25.77 -32.75
CA ASN A 450 -4.19 24.96 -32.21
C ASN A 450 -5.56 25.21 -32.87
N PHE A 451 -5.64 26.10 -33.86
CA PHE A 451 -6.89 26.44 -34.53
C PHE A 451 -6.82 26.27 -36.06
N MET A 452 -7.82 25.60 -36.62
CA MET A 452 -8.10 25.58 -38.06
C MET A 452 -9.00 26.77 -38.43
N ILE A 453 -8.55 27.58 -39.39
CA ILE A 453 -9.27 28.77 -39.86
C ILE A 453 -9.90 28.50 -41.23
N ALA A 454 -11.20 28.72 -41.35
CA ALA A 454 -11.93 28.65 -42.61
C ALA A 454 -12.67 29.96 -42.90
N TRP A 455 -12.30 30.66 -43.97
CA TRP A 455 -12.96 31.90 -44.41
C TRP A 455 -14.14 31.63 -45.34
N SER A 456 -15.15 32.51 -45.33
CA SER A 456 -16.25 32.49 -46.31
C SER A 456 -15.77 32.67 -47.76
N ALA A 457 -14.61 33.29 -47.94
CA ALA A 457 -13.92 33.40 -49.22
C ALA A 457 -13.24 32.09 -49.68
N GLY A 458 -13.29 31.02 -48.87
CA GLY A 458 -12.70 29.71 -49.18
C GLY A 458 -11.20 29.60 -48.91
N SER A 459 -10.59 30.62 -48.30
CA SER A 459 -9.18 30.61 -47.89
C SER A 459 -8.98 29.95 -46.52
N SER A 460 -7.77 29.47 -46.28
CA SER A 460 -7.29 28.98 -44.99
C SER A 460 -6.03 29.78 -44.58
N GLY A 461 -5.96 30.21 -43.32
CA GLY A 461 -4.83 30.99 -42.80
C GLY A 461 -5.28 32.27 -42.07
N THR A 462 -4.32 32.93 -41.40
CA THR A 462 -4.59 34.10 -40.54
C THR A 462 -4.89 35.38 -41.30
N ALA A 463 -4.66 35.43 -42.61
CA ALA A 463 -4.92 36.62 -43.42
C ALA A 463 -5.60 36.27 -44.74
N ILE A 464 -6.48 37.17 -45.18
CA ILE A 464 -7.06 37.20 -46.52
C ILE A 464 -6.87 38.58 -47.12
N SER A 465 -6.46 38.64 -48.38
CA SER A 465 -6.17 39.88 -49.11
C SER A 465 -6.78 39.86 -50.50
N GLY A 466 -6.82 41.03 -51.13
CA GLY A 466 -7.48 41.19 -52.43
C GLY A 466 -9.00 41.22 -52.30
N LEU A 467 -9.49 41.91 -51.27
CA LEU A 467 -10.90 41.93 -50.90
C LEU A 467 -11.58 43.21 -51.38
N ASP A 468 -12.80 43.06 -51.92
CA ASP A 468 -13.71 44.17 -52.19
C ASP A 468 -14.46 44.56 -50.91
N THR A 469 -15.15 45.71 -50.91
CA THR A 469 -16.06 46.08 -49.82
C THR A 469 -17.18 45.05 -49.67
N GLY A 470 -17.43 44.54 -48.46
CA GLY A 470 -18.44 43.50 -48.25
C GLY A 470 -18.32 42.78 -46.90
N TYR A 471 -19.21 41.79 -46.69
CA TYR A 471 -19.16 40.94 -45.49
C TYR A 471 -18.23 39.76 -45.70
N TYR A 472 -17.30 39.59 -44.77
CA TYR A 472 -16.44 38.43 -44.67
C TYR A 472 -16.68 37.76 -43.32
N SER A 473 -16.69 36.43 -43.30
CA SER A 473 -16.84 35.66 -42.09
C SER A 473 -15.79 34.58 -42.03
N PHE A 474 -15.42 34.16 -40.84
CA PHE A 474 -14.52 33.04 -40.64
C PHE A 474 -15.04 32.12 -39.55
N THR A 475 -14.61 30.87 -39.61
CA THR A 475 -14.83 29.87 -38.58
C THR A 475 -13.48 29.42 -38.02
N LEU A 476 -13.29 29.55 -36.71
CA LEU A 476 -12.16 28.98 -35.98
C LEU A 476 -12.60 27.64 -35.41
N THR A 477 -11.86 26.56 -35.69
CA THR A 477 -12.09 25.25 -35.08
C THR A 477 -10.87 24.82 -34.30
N ASP A 478 -11.00 24.56 -33.01
CA ASP A 478 -9.89 24.07 -32.20
C ASP A 478 -9.58 22.57 -32.48
N THR A 479 -8.53 22.06 -31.85
CA THR A 479 -8.15 20.63 -31.93
C THR A 479 -9.15 19.68 -31.25
N SER A 480 -9.99 20.20 -30.36
CA SER A 480 -11.08 19.48 -29.68
C SER A 480 -12.37 19.40 -30.50
N GLY A 481 -12.45 20.13 -31.62
CA GLY A 481 -13.58 20.16 -32.55
C GLY A 481 -14.63 21.25 -32.26
N CYS A 482 -14.36 22.17 -31.34
CA CYS A 482 -15.23 23.31 -31.07
C CYS A 482 -15.05 24.38 -32.13
N SER A 483 -16.17 24.89 -32.65
CA SER A 483 -16.18 25.89 -33.72
C SER A 483 -16.79 27.22 -33.28
N PHE A 484 -16.11 28.30 -33.64
CA PHE A 484 -16.54 29.68 -33.41
C PHE A 484 -16.74 30.38 -34.74
N PHE A 485 -17.80 31.16 -34.87
CA PHE A 485 -18.15 31.89 -36.09
C PHE A 485 -18.18 33.39 -35.82
N GLU A 486 -17.50 34.17 -36.66
CA GLU A 486 -17.48 35.64 -36.60
C GLU A 486 -17.70 36.25 -37.99
N SER A 487 -18.31 37.43 -38.08
CA SER A 487 -18.52 38.13 -39.34
C SER A 487 -18.30 39.64 -39.20
N LEU A 488 -17.54 40.20 -40.14
CA LEU A 488 -17.21 41.61 -40.18
C LEU A 488 -17.46 42.21 -41.58
N TYR A 489 -17.64 43.53 -41.63
CA TYR A 489 -17.83 44.29 -42.86
C TYR A 489 -16.56 45.07 -43.20
N LEU A 490 -15.99 44.82 -44.39
CA LEU A 490 -14.88 45.57 -44.95
C LEU A 490 -15.42 46.78 -45.72
N ASP A 491 -15.04 47.97 -45.30
CA ASP A 491 -15.43 49.25 -45.93
C ASP A 491 -14.27 49.84 -46.77
N PHE A 492 -14.52 50.95 -47.46
CA PHE A 492 -13.52 51.69 -48.21
C PHE A 492 -13.05 52.96 -47.46
N ASP A 493 -11.79 53.37 -47.67
CA ASP A 493 -11.21 54.52 -46.99
C ASP A 493 -11.85 55.84 -47.46
N SER A 494 -12.62 56.50 -46.60
CA SER A 494 -13.23 57.81 -46.87
C SER A 494 -12.46 58.93 -46.16
N CYS A 495 -11.71 59.74 -46.92
CA CYS A 495 -11.02 60.93 -46.41
C CYS A 495 -12.00 61.98 -45.86
N TYR A 496 -11.83 62.40 -44.60
CA TYR A 496 -12.57 63.52 -44.02
C TYR A 496 -11.92 64.87 -44.35
N LEU A 497 -12.72 65.87 -44.72
CA LEU A 497 -12.25 67.25 -44.95
C LEU A 497 -11.93 67.94 -43.60
N PRO A 498 -10.88 68.79 -43.55
CA PRO A 498 -10.56 69.54 -42.34
C PRO A 498 -11.59 70.64 -42.07
N TYR A 499 -11.75 70.95 -40.79
CA TYR A 499 -12.68 71.95 -40.26
C TYR A 499 -11.99 72.81 -39.19
N GLY A 500 -12.63 73.91 -38.76
CA GLY A 500 -12.09 74.77 -37.69
C GLY A 500 -10.83 75.55 -38.08
N ILE A 501 -10.82 76.21 -39.24
CA ILE A 501 -9.67 77.03 -39.68
C ILE A 501 -9.70 78.39 -38.98
N TYR A 502 -8.61 78.78 -38.30
CA TYR A 502 -8.49 80.08 -37.64
C TYR A 502 -7.09 80.71 -37.81
N VAL A 503 -6.99 82.01 -37.51
CA VAL A 503 -5.74 82.80 -37.58
C VAL A 503 -5.32 83.23 -36.18
N SER A 504 -4.03 83.09 -35.85
CA SER A 504 -3.42 83.50 -34.57
C SER A 504 -2.07 84.18 -34.77
N ASP A 505 -1.45 84.65 -33.68
CA ASP A 505 -0.04 85.10 -33.62
C ASP A 505 0.36 86.12 -34.70
N THR A 506 -0.51 87.12 -34.92
CA THR A 506 -0.28 88.18 -35.90
C THR A 506 0.80 89.16 -35.42
N THR A 507 1.83 89.34 -36.21
CA THR A 507 2.88 90.36 -36.02
C THR A 507 2.78 91.43 -37.12
N ASN A 508 3.66 92.43 -37.07
CA ASN A 508 3.79 93.40 -38.17
C ASN A 508 4.39 92.79 -39.45
N THR A 509 4.84 91.54 -39.43
CA THR A 509 5.52 90.85 -40.53
C THR A 509 4.96 89.45 -40.87
N SER A 510 4.05 88.87 -40.08
CA SER A 510 3.47 87.52 -40.30
C SER A 510 2.17 87.25 -39.52
N PHE A 511 1.48 86.15 -39.82
CA PHE A 511 0.40 85.57 -39.02
C PHE A 511 0.40 84.03 -39.09
N ARG A 512 -0.10 83.34 -38.06
CA ARG A 512 -0.24 81.87 -38.04
C ARG A 512 -1.65 81.45 -38.46
N VAL A 513 -1.76 80.37 -39.24
CA VAL A 513 -3.04 79.74 -39.62
C VAL A 513 -3.08 78.32 -39.07
N SER A 514 -4.18 77.93 -38.43
CA SER A 514 -4.35 76.60 -37.79
C SER A 514 -5.68 75.95 -38.19
N TRP A 515 -5.77 74.61 -38.18
CA TRP A 515 -6.99 73.85 -38.50
C TRP A 515 -7.09 72.52 -37.74
N THR A 516 -8.26 71.87 -37.77
CA THR A 516 -8.51 70.53 -37.22
C THR A 516 -8.68 69.49 -38.34
N GLY A 517 -7.93 68.39 -38.27
CA GLY A 517 -7.97 67.27 -39.22
C GLY A 517 -7.21 66.04 -38.69
N PRO A 518 -7.30 64.87 -39.35
CA PRO A 518 -6.57 63.67 -38.93
C PRO A 518 -5.06 63.88 -38.96
N GLU A 519 -4.34 63.27 -38.02
CA GLU A 519 -2.87 63.43 -37.82
C GLU A 519 -2.03 62.89 -38.99
N ILE A 520 -2.66 62.18 -39.93
CA ILE A 520 -2.02 61.37 -40.97
C ILE A 520 -2.29 61.97 -42.36
N ALA A 521 -1.66 63.10 -42.69
CA ALA A 521 -1.54 63.59 -44.07
C ALA A 521 -0.45 64.66 -44.23
N SER A 522 0.24 64.67 -45.37
CA SER A 522 1.16 65.74 -45.78
C SER A 522 0.36 66.96 -46.25
N TYR A 523 0.24 67.99 -45.42
CA TYR A 523 -0.43 69.24 -45.79
C TYR A 523 0.49 70.14 -46.63
N VAL A 524 -0.07 70.86 -47.61
CA VAL A 524 0.67 71.94 -48.29
C VAL A 524 -0.20 73.20 -48.32
N ALA A 525 0.25 74.25 -47.64
CA ALA A 525 -0.43 75.53 -47.64
C ALA A 525 0.02 76.40 -48.81
N PHE A 526 -0.91 77.11 -49.45
CA PHE A 526 -0.59 78.08 -50.50
C PHE A 526 -1.21 79.44 -50.17
N TYR A 527 -0.44 80.51 -50.33
CA TYR A 527 -0.95 81.87 -50.20
C TYR A 527 -0.65 82.69 -51.45
N ARG A 528 -1.46 83.73 -51.68
CA ARG A 528 -1.19 84.74 -52.71
C ARG A 528 -1.53 86.14 -52.21
N ASN A 529 -0.68 87.10 -52.57
CA ASN A 529 -0.93 88.51 -52.30
C ASN A 529 -1.62 89.16 -53.51
N LEU A 530 -2.86 89.62 -53.34
CA LEU A 530 -3.57 90.26 -54.44
C LEU A 530 -3.19 91.72 -54.66
N THR A 531 -2.50 92.34 -53.70
CA THR A 531 -2.04 93.73 -53.79
C THR A 531 -0.89 93.86 -54.80
N THR A 532 -0.05 92.82 -54.95
CA THR A 532 1.09 92.79 -55.88
C THR A 532 0.84 91.95 -57.14
N GLY A 533 -0.33 91.32 -57.27
CA GLY A 533 -0.70 90.51 -58.45
C GLY A 533 0.13 89.23 -58.62
N GLY A 534 0.82 88.76 -57.56
CA GLY A 534 1.70 87.59 -57.62
C GLY A 534 0.98 86.25 -57.70
N GLY A 535 1.70 85.22 -58.19
CA GLY A 535 1.25 83.83 -58.21
C GLY A 535 1.14 83.20 -56.80
N PHE A 536 0.70 81.94 -56.74
CA PHE A 536 0.65 81.19 -55.49
C PHE A 536 2.05 80.81 -55.02
N THR A 537 2.31 80.99 -53.72
CA THR A 537 3.55 80.58 -53.05
C THR A 537 3.23 79.43 -52.08
N SER A 538 3.95 78.30 -52.18
CA SER A 538 3.82 77.17 -51.27
C SER A 538 4.55 77.42 -49.95
N ILE A 539 3.95 77.00 -48.84
CA ILE A 539 4.58 76.98 -47.52
C ILE A 539 4.67 75.52 -47.06
N PRO A 540 5.87 75.02 -46.73
CA PRO A 540 6.03 73.65 -46.23
C PRO A 540 5.38 73.53 -44.84
N VAL A 541 4.54 72.51 -44.67
CA VAL A 541 4.00 72.11 -43.36
C VAL A 541 4.75 70.84 -42.93
N PRO A 542 5.43 70.85 -41.76
CA PRO A 542 6.07 69.65 -41.22
C PRO A 542 5.06 68.52 -40.98
N GLU A 543 5.51 67.26 -41.05
CA GLU A 543 4.67 66.11 -40.71
C GLU A 543 4.16 66.22 -39.27
N GLY A 544 2.86 65.99 -39.07
CA GLY A 544 2.21 66.05 -37.76
C GLY A 544 1.83 67.45 -37.28
N GLU A 545 2.13 68.53 -38.02
CA GLU A 545 1.66 69.88 -37.68
C GLU A 545 0.40 70.29 -38.44
N THR A 546 -0.54 70.90 -37.73
CA THR A 546 -1.81 71.44 -38.27
C THR A 546 -1.83 72.97 -38.32
N SER A 547 -0.66 73.62 -38.28
CA SER A 547 -0.53 75.07 -38.32
C SER A 547 0.64 75.55 -39.18
N VAL A 548 0.58 76.78 -39.69
CA VAL A 548 1.60 77.37 -40.56
C VAL A 548 1.71 78.89 -40.42
N ASP A 549 2.93 79.43 -40.42
CA ASP A 549 3.20 80.87 -40.39
C ASP A 549 3.26 81.46 -41.82
N ILE A 550 2.48 82.52 -42.08
CA ILE A 550 2.38 83.21 -43.36
C ILE A 550 2.97 84.63 -43.24
N PRO A 551 3.98 85.00 -44.04
CA PRO A 551 4.53 86.37 -44.05
C PRO A 551 3.54 87.39 -44.62
N ALA A 552 3.41 88.55 -43.98
CA ALA A 552 2.44 89.57 -44.34
C ALA A 552 2.86 90.98 -43.88
N LEU A 553 2.51 92.03 -44.64
CA LEU A 553 2.75 93.43 -44.27
C LEU A 553 1.44 94.11 -43.85
N LEU A 554 1.53 95.06 -42.92
CA LEU A 554 0.40 95.89 -42.47
C LEU A 554 -0.35 96.54 -43.65
N GLY A 555 -1.68 96.59 -43.55
CA GLY A 555 -2.58 97.19 -44.53
C GLY A 555 -2.80 96.41 -45.82
N GLN A 556 -2.32 95.16 -45.94
CA GLN A 556 -2.52 94.34 -47.13
C GLN A 556 -3.64 93.31 -46.96
N GLN A 557 -4.44 93.10 -48.01
CA GLN A 557 -5.36 91.97 -48.07
C GLN A 557 -4.63 90.73 -48.60
N ILE A 558 -4.54 89.71 -47.76
CA ILE A 558 -3.97 88.41 -48.11
C ILE A 558 -5.11 87.45 -48.43
N LYS A 559 -5.00 86.72 -49.54
CA LYS A 559 -5.92 85.61 -49.85
C LYS A 559 -5.16 84.31 -49.93
N TYR A 560 -5.63 83.29 -49.22
CA TYR A 560 -4.97 82.00 -49.16
C TYR A 560 -5.95 80.84 -49.32
N LYS A 561 -5.40 79.67 -49.67
CA LYS A 561 -6.09 78.39 -49.76
C LYS A 561 -5.19 77.31 -49.19
N ILE A 562 -5.77 76.42 -48.40
CA ILE A 562 -5.05 75.25 -47.89
C ILE A 562 -5.38 74.07 -48.79
N LYS A 563 -4.36 73.37 -49.27
CA LYS A 563 -4.50 72.20 -50.13
C LYS A 563 -4.18 70.94 -49.34
N PHE A 564 -5.08 69.97 -49.42
CA PHE A 564 -5.03 68.69 -48.74
C PHE A 564 -4.73 67.61 -49.76
N ALA A 565 -3.75 66.75 -49.50
CA ALA A 565 -3.44 65.59 -50.32
C ALA A 565 -3.43 64.34 -49.44
N CYS A 566 -4.32 63.39 -49.73
CA CYS A 566 -4.35 62.08 -49.07
C CYS A 566 -4.79 61.01 -50.08
N ALA A 567 -4.10 59.86 -50.09
CA ALA A 567 -4.38 58.70 -50.94
C ALA A 567 -4.63 59.05 -52.44
N GLY A 568 -3.84 59.96 -53.01
CA GLY A 568 -3.96 60.40 -54.41
C GLY A 568 -5.14 61.33 -54.72
N THR A 569 -5.93 61.68 -53.71
CA THR A 569 -7.03 62.66 -53.81
C THR A 569 -6.55 64.01 -53.28
N VAL A 570 -6.90 65.07 -54.01
CA VAL A 570 -6.55 66.45 -53.67
C VAL A 570 -7.82 67.22 -53.39
N SER A 571 -7.89 67.89 -52.23
CA SER A 571 -8.96 68.82 -51.88
C SER A 571 -8.41 70.20 -51.54
N GLU A 572 -9.21 71.25 -51.71
CA GLU A 572 -8.84 72.63 -51.40
C GLU A 572 -9.86 73.26 -50.45
N SER A 573 -9.39 74.07 -49.50
CA SER A 573 -10.27 74.94 -48.72
C SER A 573 -11.00 75.95 -49.63
N PRO A 574 -12.13 76.53 -49.18
CA PRO A 574 -12.65 77.77 -49.75
C PRO A 574 -11.57 78.87 -49.78
N LEU A 575 -11.75 79.88 -50.63
CA LEU A 575 -10.85 81.04 -50.68
C LEU A 575 -10.98 81.84 -49.38
N ILE A 576 -9.91 81.87 -48.58
CA ILE A 576 -9.87 82.63 -47.35
C ILE A 576 -9.29 84.02 -47.65
N THR A 577 -9.93 85.06 -47.12
CA THR A 577 -9.49 86.46 -47.27
C THR A 577 -9.27 87.06 -45.90
N PHE A 578 -8.06 87.55 -45.65
CA PHE A 578 -7.66 88.18 -44.40
C PHE A 578 -7.11 89.58 -44.69
N ASN A 579 -7.61 90.60 -44.00
CA ASN A 579 -7.08 91.95 -44.10
C ASN A 579 -6.10 92.16 -42.95
N MET A 580 -4.81 92.30 -43.27
CA MET A 580 -3.84 92.75 -42.28
C MET A 580 -4.26 94.15 -41.81
N PRO A 581 -4.22 94.43 -40.50
CA PRO A 581 -4.61 95.73 -39.99
C PRO A 581 -3.79 96.82 -40.70
N GLU A 582 -4.48 97.84 -41.24
CA GLU A 582 -3.83 99.14 -41.44
C GLU A 582 -3.46 99.68 -40.05
N ASP A 583 -2.45 100.55 -39.97
CA ASP A 583 -1.88 101.13 -38.73
C ASP A 583 -2.90 102.01 -37.97
N SER A 584 -4.02 101.41 -37.60
CA SER A 584 -5.14 101.92 -36.83
C SER A 584 -4.93 101.48 -35.39
N VAL A 585 -3.76 101.84 -34.87
CA VAL A 585 -3.49 101.81 -33.43
C VAL A 585 -4.49 102.78 -32.81
N LEU A 586 -5.45 102.28 -32.04
CA LEU A 586 -6.10 103.10 -31.03
C LEU A 586 -5.03 103.40 -29.99
N ARG A 587 -4.25 104.47 -30.23
CA ARG A 587 -3.29 104.98 -29.25
C ARG A 587 -4.11 105.57 -28.13
N VAL A 588 -4.29 104.76 -27.10
CA VAL A 588 -4.75 105.20 -25.81
C VAL A 588 -3.60 106.00 -25.19
N ALA A 589 -3.88 107.15 -24.58
CA ALA A 589 -2.90 108.14 -24.12
C ALA A 589 -1.61 107.54 -23.50
N GLU A 590 -0.47 108.20 -23.75
CA GLU A 590 0.91 107.82 -23.44
C GLU A 590 1.09 106.49 -22.64
N ASN A 591 1.31 105.40 -23.39
CA ASN A 591 1.70 104.04 -22.97
C ASN A 591 0.60 103.00 -22.74
N CYS A 592 -0.49 102.96 -23.52
CA CYS A 592 -1.30 101.74 -23.67
C CYS A 592 -1.71 101.53 -25.14
N THR A 593 -1.42 100.34 -25.67
CA THR A 593 -1.79 99.93 -27.03
C THR A 593 -2.84 98.82 -26.94
N ILE A 594 -3.98 99.03 -27.60
CA ILE A 594 -5.08 98.06 -27.68
C ILE A 594 -5.40 97.81 -29.15
N HIS A 595 -5.44 96.55 -29.55
CA HIS A 595 -5.84 96.13 -30.89
C HIS A 595 -7.10 95.27 -30.81
N VAL A 596 -8.08 95.54 -31.67
CA VAL A 596 -9.35 94.81 -31.75
C VAL A 596 -9.63 94.43 -33.20
N TRP A 597 -9.98 93.17 -33.45
CA TRP A 597 -10.24 92.68 -34.82
C TRP A 597 -11.37 91.64 -34.85
N PRO A 598 -12.20 91.61 -35.91
CA PRO A 598 -13.19 90.56 -36.11
C PRO A 598 -12.58 89.26 -36.63
N ASN A 599 -12.98 88.12 -36.09
CA ASN A 599 -12.72 86.79 -36.64
C ASN A 599 -13.71 86.51 -37.79
N PRO A 600 -13.23 86.32 -39.03
CA PRO A 600 -14.11 86.08 -40.17
C PRO A 600 -14.80 84.70 -40.19
N PHE A 601 -14.44 83.78 -39.28
CA PHE A 601 -14.95 82.40 -39.27
C PHE A 601 -15.83 82.04 -38.07
N GLU A 602 -15.65 82.69 -36.92
CA GLU A 602 -16.31 82.27 -35.66
C GLU A 602 -17.29 83.30 -35.06
N ASN A 603 -17.54 84.44 -35.72
CA ASN A 603 -18.33 85.56 -35.15
C ASN A 603 -17.81 85.98 -33.77
N ASP A 604 -16.48 86.12 -33.65
CA ASP A 604 -15.78 86.51 -32.43
C ASP A 604 -14.95 87.78 -32.66
N LEU A 605 -14.65 88.51 -31.59
CA LEU A 605 -13.72 89.62 -31.59
C LEU A 605 -12.44 89.20 -30.87
N TYR A 606 -11.31 89.41 -31.51
CA TYR A 606 -10.01 89.23 -30.89
C TYR A 606 -9.54 90.58 -30.33
N VAL A 607 -8.99 90.56 -29.10
CA VAL A 607 -8.43 91.75 -28.45
C VAL A 607 -7.03 91.44 -27.91
N THR A 608 -6.05 92.30 -28.20
CA THR A 608 -4.75 92.31 -27.50
C THR A 608 -4.46 93.66 -26.89
N THR A 609 -3.72 93.64 -25.79
CA THR A 609 -3.29 94.85 -25.11
C THR A 609 -1.99 94.62 -24.34
N ASP A 610 -1.20 95.68 -24.21
CA ASP A 610 0.03 95.72 -23.41
C ASP A 610 -0.21 96.03 -21.92
N LYS A 611 -1.47 96.21 -21.51
CA LYS A 611 -1.89 96.46 -20.13
C LYS A 611 -3.17 95.72 -19.79
N GLU A 612 -3.47 95.57 -18.50
CA GLU A 612 -4.78 95.07 -18.10
C GLU A 612 -5.90 96.07 -18.46
N ILE A 613 -6.95 95.58 -19.12
CA ILE A 613 -8.12 96.38 -19.48
C ILE A 613 -9.41 95.63 -19.14
N SER A 614 -10.46 96.38 -18.84
CA SER A 614 -11.83 95.86 -18.86
C SER A 614 -12.51 96.18 -20.18
N TRP A 615 -13.44 95.33 -20.58
CA TRP A 615 -14.24 95.52 -21.79
C TRP A 615 -15.72 95.33 -21.50
N ILE A 616 -16.57 96.06 -22.22
CA ILE A 616 -18.03 96.03 -22.09
C ILE A 616 -18.64 96.15 -23.48
N ILE A 617 -19.51 95.23 -23.87
CA ILE A 617 -20.34 95.35 -25.08
C ILE A 617 -21.71 95.88 -24.68
N THR A 618 -22.11 96.97 -25.31
CA THR A 618 -23.41 97.62 -25.12
C THR A 618 -24.16 97.74 -26.44
N ASP A 619 -25.49 97.79 -26.42
CA ASP A 619 -26.26 98.26 -27.58
C ASP A 619 -26.25 99.81 -27.67
N LEU A 620 -26.88 100.36 -28.71
CA LEU A 620 -26.99 101.82 -28.88
C LEU A 620 -27.83 102.52 -27.80
N PHE A 621 -28.60 101.77 -27.01
CA PHE A 621 -29.39 102.30 -25.88
C PHE A 621 -28.63 102.21 -24.55
N GLY A 622 -27.40 101.69 -24.56
CA GLY A 622 -26.53 101.54 -23.38
C GLY A 622 -26.80 100.28 -22.56
N GLN A 623 -27.62 99.34 -23.05
CA GLN A 623 -27.84 98.05 -22.40
C GLN A 623 -26.57 97.19 -22.52
N ILE A 624 -26.01 96.77 -21.38
CA ILE A 624 -24.84 95.89 -21.35
C ILE A 624 -25.26 94.47 -21.73
N HIS A 625 -24.68 93.94 -22.80
CA HIS A 625 -24.86 92.56 -23.23
C HIS A 625 -23.80 91.64 -22.62
N ARG A 626 -22.57 92.12 -22.49
CA ARG A 626 -21.46 91.35 -21.90
C ARG A 626 -20.36 92.28 -21.42
N GLN A 627 -19.59 91.83 -20.44
CA GLN A 627 -18.38 92.52 -19.98
C GLN A 627 -17.37 91.50 -19.46
N GLY A 628 -16.10 91.89 -19.42
CA GLY A 628 -15.02 91.04 -18.93
C GLY A 628 -13.73 91.82 -18.69
N TRP A 629 -12.69 91.06 -18.37
CA TRP A 629 -11.35 91.57 -18.09
C TRP A 629 -10.33 90.84 -18.94
N ILE A 630 -9.31 91.57 -19.37
CA ILE A 630 -8.08 91.02 -19.95
C ILE A 630 -7.00 91.26 -18.89
N THR A 631 -6.56 90.19 -18.25
CA THR A 631 -5.70 90.21 -17.04
C THR A 631 -4.27 89.77 -17.30
N ALA A 632 -3.86 89.69 -18.57
CA ALA A 632 -2.53 89.21 -18.95
C ALA A 632 -1.97 90.11 -20.05
N GLU A 633 -0.89 90.82 -19.74
CA GLU A 633 -0.20 91.72 -20.66
C GLU A 633 0.40 90.92 -21.83
N GLY A 634 0.13 91.36 -23.06
CA GLY A 634 0.69 90.76 -24.28
C GLY A 634 0.04 89.45 -24.74
N SER A 635 -0.99 88.94 -24.05
CA SER A 635 -1.74 87.77 -24.50
C SER A 635 -3.03 88.16 -25.24
N PHE A 636 -3.44 87.32 -26.19
CA PHE A 636 -4.71 87.51 -26.88
C PHE A 636 -5.87 87.03 -26.00
N THR A 637 -6.98 87.74 -26.02
CA THR A 637 -8.25 87.28 -25.43
C THR A 637 -9.34 87.31 -26.49
N THR A 638 -10.10 86.22 -26.59
CA THR A 638 -11.32 86.17 -27.42
C THR A 638 -12.50 86.74 -26.66
N ILE A 639 -13.19 87.70 -27.27
CA ILE A 639 -14.52 88.12 -26.89
C ILE A 639 -15.48 87.47 -27.88
N ASP A 640 -16.12 86.39 -27.46
CA ASP A 640 -17.10 85.72 -28.30
C ASP A 640 -18.33 86.63 -28.51
N THR A 641 -18.77 86.75 -29.75
CA THR A 641 -19.91 87.60 -30.11
C THR A 641 -21.08 86.84 -30.74
N ARG A 642 -21.01 85.50 -30.81
CA ARG A 642 -22.04 84.64 -31.44
C ARG A 642 -23.43 84.80 -30.84
N TRP A 643 -23.51 85.21 -29.57
CA TRP A 643 -24.77 85.41 -28.86
C TRP A 643 -25.43 86.76 -29.14
N LEU A 644 -24.73 87.69 -29.80
CA LEU A 644 -25.30 88.99 -30.15
C LEU A 644 -26.17 88.83 -31.41
N PRO A 645 -27.45 89.26 -31.35
CA PRO A 645 -28.27 89.37 -32.55
C PRO A 645 -27.65 90.33 -33.58
N SER A 646 -27.98 90.18 -34.87
CA SER A 646 -27.59 91.15 -35.90
C SER A 646 -28.02 92.56 -35.50
N GLY A 647 -27.07 93.49 -35.47
CA GLY A 647 -27.28 94.82 -34.90
C GLY A 647 -25.99 95.63 -34.78
N VAL A 648 -26.14 96.88 -34.31
CA VAL A 648 -25.01 97.77 -34.04
C VAL A 648 -24.79 97.83 -32.53
N TYR A 649 -23.57 97.52 -32.10
CA TYR A 649 -23.15 97.52 -30.70
C TYR A 649 -21.96 98.45 -30.53
N ILE A 650 -21.67 98.80 -29.29
CA ILE A 650 -20.49 99.58 -28.89
C ILE A 650 -19.69 98.73 -27.91
N LEU A 651 -18.47 98.39 -28.30
CA LEU A 651 -17.46 97.82 -27.41
C LEU A 651 -16.71 98.96 -26.71
N ILE A 652 -16.87 99.04 -25.41
CA ILE A 652 -16.20 99.99 -24.54
C ILE A 652 -15.00 99.29 -23.90
N LEU A 653 -13.79 99.82 -24.11
CA LEU A 653 -12.53 99.33 -23.54
C LEU A 653 -12.05 100.37 -22.53
N LYS A 654 -11.79 99.93 -21.30
CA LYS A 654 -11.39 100.81 -20.19
C LYS A 654 -10.08 100.34 -19.58
N SER A 655 -9.10 101.23 -19.55
CA SER A 655 -7.94 101.14 -18.67
C SER A 655 -8.14 102.04 -17.45
N ASP A 656 -7.21 101.97 -16.51
CA ASP A 656 -7.16 102.80 -15.30
C ASP A 656 -7.22 104.32 -15.57
N GLN A 657 -6.76 104.77 -16.74
CA GLN A 657 -6.63 106.19 -17.07
C GLN A 657 -7.46 106.65 -18.28
N SER A 658 -8.23 105.78 -18.94
CA SER A 658 -8.94 106.15 -20.17
C SER A 658 -10.08 105.20 -20.57
N MET A 659 -10.97 105.69 -21.44
CA MET A 659 -12.09 104.93 -22.01
C MET A 659 -12.14 105.12 -23.52
N HIS A 660 -12.21 104.03 -24.26
CA HIS A 660 -12.35 104.02 -25.72
C HIS A 660 -13.58 103.21 -26.14
N THR A 661 -14.17 103.60 -27.26
CA THR A 661 -15.36 102.95 -27.81
C THR A 661 -15.12 102.53 -29.26
N VAL A 662 -15.36 101.26 -29.57
CA VAL A 662 -15.31 100.70 -30.92
C VAL A 662 -16.73 100.36 -31.34
N GLN A 663 -17.16 100.89 -32.49
CA GLN A 663 -18.44 100.50 -33.07
C GLN A 663 -18.33 99.09 -33.66
N LEU A 664 -19.22 98.20 -33.24
CA LEU A 664 -19.36 96.85 -33.75
C LEU A 664 -20.60 96.76 -34.62
N ILE A 665 -20.49 96.18 -35.81
CA ILE A 665 -21.63 95.86 -36.67
C ILE A 665 -21.68 94.34 -36.78
N HIS A 666 -22.55 93.70 -36.01
CA HIS A 666 -22.79 92.27 -36.10
C HIS A 666 -23.80 92.03 -37.23
N LYS A 667 -23.38 91.35 -38.30
CA LYS A 667 -24.21 91.09 -39.48
C LYS A 667 -24.96 89.77 -39.34
#